data_AF-A0AAN6MV01-F1
#
_entry.id   AF-A0AAN6MV01-F1
#
_cell.length_a   1.000
_cell.length_b   1.000
_cell.length_c   1.000
_cell.angle_alpha   90.00
_cell.angle_beta   90.00
_cell.angle_gamma   90.00
#
_symmetry.space_group_name_H-M   'P 1'
#
loop_
_entity.id
_entity.type
_entity.pdbx_description
1 polymer ?
#
loop_
_entity_poly.entity_id
_entity_poly.type
_entity_poly.pdbx_seq_one_letter_code
_entity_poly.pdbx_strand_id
1 'polypeptide(L)'
;MAPSLLRLACLIPAALAHIAVRSEPESDALAVTVDGLDFTDAGETQASTFKGSNYACKCYPGESCWPTANKWNSFNNTVDGTLRVHVPPGAVCHNTFTGPFGTLNTYDAAKCAEATQKWSDEPWTVSQPGAALWTYFTNDTCRPTDTPSQPCTLGYYGVYTVMASKPKHVKMSIDFARRNNLRLIVRNTGHDFIGRSVGWGSLIVNTHSFQDIEWINSYSGPGTYTGGAVTIGAGVQGKTILTAGHARNPPLVVVTGECPTVGIAGGFIQGAGHGPWTTLKGFSADNVLSFEAVTASGQYVTANEKKNSDLYWALKGGGPASYAVILSVTMKTFPDLPSAGAELYINTTHTVDSDVWWNGTATFHKWSNHFVDNGLYVYFEILPFTFRARPFVGIGKTKAQLQTIVQPFLNELTSKGVPFDFTAKEFPTFYDLYVDLFEVENSGSSALTGGWMFNHHDVATNNDGIIDAFKTVLAPRADLFGFMIGHLFNPGYGAPQSNSATHPSWRNATDFIITVLPVPDGASLAIKADLQDVLTNTIDEALRQASTSGCTYVNEADPYQPNWQSAFWGSEYPKLKSIRSKYDPLGVFYAVSTPGTESWEVIEDGTRLCKKLSCSTHLIISSGSRVDDDAPNGKDACPPSTQPGGGFAALLQKALGADVEKRILFAGFLITLSFSFTQVPIFYAFHLMECDVFYSTNPPYEGPGDRCSRNEIAAGTATQFSILGMSTTFCGTINLFVAGWMAKRFGPRAALLIQTFVPAIRVATQILGVLAGGRTGIIIFQCTQLITVIGGPAGYILVANIIAGEVVAPLRRTAVFGMFQGSTMLGQGIGYLSGGMIGDTWGIRRPFEVAFYSFLIATLYVRLAMPYIPAEALSGGNSKQESKGLAEFFAPLRVLIPQRLILASGASVKHYGVLFLCTGVFLGVLATGYAPLLIQMYATAVFEFRQGDNGWLMSGFAFMRAAFLIFLFPRIISTGREWYLAREQASGLESRESVETEPRPQSGLATNPEDLEAPIGSLAEEEPVSPPEPKEDEGTAFDLFFLRISLVADGLLTMGAAFATKGWHIYLAAFLLPFASGTAPAAKGVMTEMCSASDRANALNALSLVENIARLATQGLFGFVFAALAEIGKPHLTFFANAAIAFLAAGVLLLSRFPPQGSRLVGN
;
A
#
# COMPACT_ATOMS: atom_id res chain seq x y z
N MET A 1 22.55 -32.55 42.35
CA MET A 1 22.30 -31.21 41.77
C MET A 1 20.91 -31.06 41.10
N ALA A 2 20.03 -32.07 41.13
CA ALA A 2 18.69 -31.99 40.52
C ALA A 2 17.60 -31.19 41.28
N PRO A 3 17.58 -31.08 42.63
CA PRO A 3 16.53 -30.31 43.32
C PRO A 3 16.74 -28.78 43.28
N SER A 4 17.98 -28.34 42.99
CA SER A 4 18.35 -26.91 42.97
C SER A 4 17.95 -26.21 41.65
N LEU A 5 17.88 -26.95 40.55
CA LEU A 5 17.49 -26.45 39.22
C LEU A 5 15.98 -26.26 39.08
N LEU A 6 15.16 -27.10 39.74
CA LEU A 6 13.70 -26.93 39.77
C LEU A 6 13.27 -25.71 40.61
N ARG A 7 14.02 -25.37 41.68
CA ARG A 7 13.75 -24.13 42.45
C ARG A 7 14.09 -22.87 41.66
N LEU A 8 15.09 -22.92 40.77
CA LEU A 8 15.45 -21.79 39.91
C LEU A 8 14.38 -21.53 38.82
N ALA A 9 13.72 -22.58 38.31
CA ALA A 9 12.65 -22.46 37.32
C ALA A 9 11.34 -21.87 37.88
N CYS A 10 11.06 -22.02 39.18
CA CYS A 10 9.87 -21.45 39.84
C CYS A 10 10.09 -20.05 40.45
N LEU A 11 11.33 -19.57 40.59
CA LEU A 11 11.64 -18.27 41.21
C LEU A 11 11.78 -17.11 40.19
N ILE A 12 11.90 -17.41 38.90
CA ILE A 12 12.06 -16.41 37.84
C ILE A 12 10.77 -15.59 37.56
N PRO A 13 9.54 -16.12 37.69
CA PRO A 13 8.33 -15.30 37.52
C PRO A 13 8.17 -14.20 38.58
N ALA A 14 8.72 -14.41 39.79
CA ALA A 14 8.60 -13.45 40.90
C ALA A 14 9.69 -12.35 40.87
N ALA A 15 10.88 -12.65 40.34
CA ALA A 15 11.98 -11.68 40.26
C ALA A 15 11.80 -10.65 39.13
N LEU A 16 11.07 -10.99 38.06
CA LEU A 16 10.77 -10.09 36.94
C LEU A 16 9.75 -8.99 37.29
N ALA A 17 9.03 -9.12 38.41
CA ALA A 17 8.09 -8.09 38.88
C ALA A 17 8.78 -6.96 39.68
N HIS A 18 10.01 -7.15 40.18
CA HIS A 18 10.65 -6.21 41.11
C HIS A 18 11.70 -5.27 40.50
N ILE A 19 12.15 -5.48 39.25
CA ILE A 19 13.17 -4.63 38.60
C ILE A 19 12.57 -3.40 37.89
N ALA A 20 11.24 -3.29 37.81
CA ALA A 20 10.55 -2.24 37.04
C ALA A 20 10.33 -0.90 37.77
N VAL A 21 10.78 -0.71 39.01
CA VAL A 21 10.50 0.53 39.77
C VAL A 21 11.71 0.97 40.62
N ARG A 22 12.57 1.82 40.05
CA ARG A 22 13.27 2.96 40.71
C ARG A 22 14.47 3.44 39.88
N SER A 23 14.40 4.68 39.40
CA SER A 23 15.53 5.63 39.38
C SER A 23 15.01 6.98 38.89
N GLU A 24 14.96 7.98 39.77
CA GLU A 24 14.92 9.40 39.40
C GLU A 24 16.34 9.85 39.01
N PRO A 25 16.50 10.87 38.14
CA PRO A 25 17.80 11.34 37.67
C PRO A 25 18.30 12.53 38.50
N GLU A 26 19.57 12.49 38.90
CA GLU A 26 20.32 13.71 39.24
C GLU A 26 20.79 14.41 37.95
N SER A 27 20.55 15.71 37.93
CA SER A 27 20.79 16.67 36.86
C SER A 27 22.27 16.99 36.67
N ASP A 28 22.73 16.99 35.42
CA ASP A 28 23.61 18.04 34.89
C ASP A 28 23.69 17.91 33.36
N ALA A 29 22.88 18.72 32.67
CA ALA A 29 22.97 18.92 31.23
C ALA A 29 23.03 20.42 30.94
N LEU A 30 24.15 20.85 30.35
CA LEU A 30 24.36 22.17 29.79
C LEU A 30 23.27 22.49 28.75
N ALA A 31 22.44 23.49 29.07
CA ALA A 31 21.47 24.07 28.17
C ALA A 31 22.18 24.85 27.04
N VAL A 32 21.81 24.55 25.79
CA VAL A 32 21.90 25.51 24.69
C VAL A 32 20.47 25.91 24.36
N THR A 33 20.08 27.07 24.88
CA THR A 33 18.86 27.79 24.53
C THR A 33 19.02 28.43 23.16
N VAL A 34 18.08 28.18 22.24
CA VAL A 34 17.76 29.11 21.15
C VAL A 34 16.41 29.71 21.49
N ASP A 35 16.40 31.01 21.68
CA ASP A 35 15.30 31.79 22.24
C ASP A 35 13.96 31.62 21.50
N GLY A 36 12.92 31.30 22.26
CA GLY A 36 11.67 32.06 22.19
C GLY A 36 10.50 31.56 21.33
N LEU A 37 10.35 30.27 21.03
CA LEU A 37 9.09 29.75 20.46
C LEU A 37 8.71 28.39 21.07
N ASP A 38 7.68 28.44 21.92
CA ASP A 38 6.99 27.28 22.47
C ASP A 38 6.11 26.64 21.38
N PHE A 39 6.34 25.36 21.07
CA PHE A 39 5.65 24.60 20.02
C PHE A 39 4.39 23.87 20.53
N THR A 40 3.96 24.14 21.76
CA THR A 40 2.82 23.46 22.42
C THR A 40 1.45 24.03 22.06
N ASP A 41 1.38 25.16 21.34
CA ASP A 41 0.18 25.97 21.14
C ASP A 41 -0.63 25.61 19.86
N ALA A 42 -0.72 24.32 19.53
CA ALA A 42 -1.59 23.83 18.47
C ALA A 42 -3.02 23.71 18.98
N GLY A 43 -3.99 24.37 18.33
CA GLY A 43 -5.39 24.32 18.73
C GLY A 43 -5.89 22.88 18.84
N GLU A 44 -6.53 22.56 19.96
CA GLU A 44 -6.99 21.20 20.24
C GLU A 44 -7.99 20.73 19.18
N THR A 45 -7.79 19.51 18.68
CA THR A 45 -8.66 18.93 17.66
C THR A 45 -9.77 18.13 18.34
N GLN A 46 -11.02 18.51 18.15
CA GLN A 46 -12.14 17.75 18.69
C GLN A 46 -12.32 16.45 17.90
N ALA A 47 -12.51 15.35 18.61
CA ALA A 47 -12.87 14.07 18.01
C ALA A 47 -14.35 14.10 17.61
N SER A 48 -14.66 13.74 16.38
CA SER A 48 -16.03 13.57 15.87
C SER A 48 -16.20 12.16 15.30
N THR A 49 -17.44 11.65 15.29
CA THR A 49 -17.76 10.35 14.72
C THR A 49 -18.59 10.55 13.46
N PHE A 50 -18.17 9.96 12.34
CA PHE A 50 -18.89 10.00 11.06
C PHE A 50 -18.93 8.60 10.45
N LYS A 51 -20.13 8.14 10.07
CA LYS A 51 -20.39 6.78 9.52
C LYS A 51 -19.65 5.66 10.28
N GLY A 52 -19.66 5.73 11.62
CA GLY A 52 -19.04 4.71 12.50
C GLY A 52 -17.52 4.80 12.67
N SER A 53 -16.84 5.76 12.07
CA SER A 53 -15.39 6.01 12.26
C SER A 53 -15.14 7.29 13.07
N ASN A 54 -14.09 7.31 13.88
CA ASN A 54 -13.66 8.49 14.62
C ASN A 54 -12.69 9.33 13.79
N TYR A 55 -12.81 10.65 13.89
CA TYR A 55 -12.06 11.63 13.11
C TYR A 55 -11.60 12.80 13.98
N ALA A 56 -10.48 13.39 13.60
CA ALA A 56 -9.95 14.64 14.12
C ALA A 56 -10.07 15.69 13.00
N CYS A 57 -11.07 16.55 13.10
CA CYS A 57 -11.43 17.46 12.01
C CYS A 57 -10.73 18.83 12.14
N LYS A 58 -10.53 19.50 11.00
CA LYS A 58 -10.26 20.95 11.03
C LYS A 58 -11.48 21.68 11.61
N CYS A 59 -11.25 22.88 12.12
CA CYS A 59 -12.30 23.71 12.67
C CYS A 59 -13.05 24.47 11.56
N TYR A 60 -14.38 24.51 11.65
CA TYR A 60 -15.27 25.06 10.63
C TYR A 60 -16.24 26.12 11.18
N PRO A 61 -16.82 26.98 10.31
CA PRO A 61 -17.81 27.97 10.73
C PRO A 61 -18.99 27.33 11.47
N GLY A 62 -19.43 27.97 12.56
CA GLY A 62 -20.51 27.48 13.42
C GLY A 62 -20.03 26.63 14.61
N GLU A 63 -18.77 26.18 14.61
CA GLU A 63 -18.20 25.40 15.72
C GLU A 63 -17.63 26.28 16.83
N SER A 64 -17.57 25.75 18.05
CA SER A 64 -17.03 26.47 19.22
C SER A 64 -15.54 26.81 19.10
N CYS A 65 -14.79 26.03 18.32
CA CYS A 65 -13.38 26.30 18.02
C CYS A 65 -13.18 27.44 17.00
N TRP A 66 -14.22 27.84 16.25
CA TRP A 66 -14.06 28.78 15.14
C TRP A 66 -13.70 30.17 15.68
N PRO A 67 -12.69 30.87 15.12
CA PRO A 67 -12.28 32.15 15.66
C PRO A 67 -13.43 33.15 15.68
N THR A 68 -13.57 33.88 16.79
CA THR A 68 -14.57 34.93 16.93
C THR A 68 -14.29 36.10 15.98
N ALA A 69 -15.30 36.94 15.72
CA ALA A 69 -15.14 38.14 14.90
C ALA A 69 -13.95 39.02 15.35
N ASN A 70 -13.74 39.16 16.67
CA ASN A 70 -12.61 39.91 17.21
C ASN A 70 -11.25 39.25 16.88
N LYS A 71 -11.15 37.92 16.92
CA LYS A 71 -9.93 37.20 16.51
C LYS A 71 -9.66 37.38 15.02
N TRP A 72 -10.69 37.30 14.17
CA TRP A 72 -10.57 37.56 12.73
C TRP A 72 -10.18 39.02 12.43
N ASN A 73 -10.74 40.00 13.14
CA ASN A 73 -10.36 41.41 13.01
C ASN A 73 -8.90 41.65 13.42
N SER A 74 -8.47 41.06 14.54
CA SER A 74 -7.07 41.12 14.97
C SER A 74 -6.14 40.47 13.94
N PHE A 75 -6.51 39.33 13.37
CA PHE A 75 -5.76 38.70 12.28
C PHE A 75 -5.71 39.57 11.03
N ASN A 76 -6.82 40.22 10.65
CA ASN A 76 -6.85 41.14 9.52
C ASN A 76 -5.82 42.27 9.70
N ASN A 77 -5.64 42.79 10.92
CA ASN A 77 -4.61 43.79 11.23
C ASN A 77 -3.18 43.24 11.08
N THR A 78 -2.93 41.95 11.38
CA THR A 78 -1.58 41.36 11.22
C THR A 78 -1.20 41.11 9.76
N VAL A 79 -2.20 41.00 8.87
CA VAL A 79 -2.05 40.92 7.41
C VAL A 79 -2.38 42.24 6.70
N ASP A 80 -2.22 43.37 7.39
CA ASP A 80 -2.34 44.72 6.84
C ASP A 80 -3.69 45.00 6.12
N GLY A 81 -4.80 44.42 6.59
CA GLY A 81 -6.14 44.66 6.04
C GLY A 81 -6.47 43.87 4.77
N THR A 82 -5.64 42.89 4.40
CA THR A 82 -5.76 42.11 3.15
C THR A 82 -6.70 40.90 3.25
N LEU A 83 -7.31 40.65 4.41
CA LEU A 83 -8.32 39.61 4.59
C LEU A 83 -9.64 40.02 3.93
N ARG A 84 -10.24 39.11 3.16
CA ARG A 84 -11.55 39.27 2.51
C ARG A 84 -12.45 38.10 2.86
N VAL A 85 -13.73 38.37 3.09
CA VAL A 85 -14.76 37.32 3.04
C VAL A 85 -14.89 36.90 1.58
N HIS A 86 -14.85 35.60 1.32
CA HIS A 86 -14.99 35.09 -0.02
C HIS A 86 -16.46 35.12 -0.44
N VAL A 87 -16.72 35.75 -1.58
CA VAL A 87 -18.02 35.75 -2.25
C VAL A 87 -17.76 35.24 -3.66
N PRO A 88 -18.41 34.13 -4.10
CA PRO A 88 -18.20 33.59 -5.43
C PRO A 88 -18.46 34.64 -6.51
N PRO A 89 -17.66 34.71 -7.59
CA PRO A 89 -17.82 35.76 -8.60
C PRO A 89 -19.19 35.76 -9.29
N GLY A 90 -19.88 34.61 -9.35
CA GLY A 90 -21.24 34.51 -9.89
C GLY A 90 -22.33 35.14 -9.02
N ALA A 91 -22.06 35.42 -7.73
CA ALA A 91 -23.06 35.89 -6.76
C ALA A 91 -23.75 37.20 -7.18
N VAL A 92 -23.07 38.02 -7.98
CA VAL A 92 -23.62 39.28 -8.51
C VAL A 92 -24.81 39.08 -9.47
N CYS A 93 -24.99 37.86 -9.98
CA CYS A 93 -26.15 37.49 -10.80
C CYS A 93 -27.34 36.96 -9.99
N HIS A 94 -27.21 36.83 -8.67
CA HIS A 94 -28.26 36.31 -7.80
C HIS A 94 -28.77 37.41 -6.85
N ASN A 95 -30.07 37.40 -6.58
CA ASN A 95 -30.71 38.30 -5.60
C ASN A 95 -30.00 38.22 -4.25
N THR A 96 -29.69 36.99 -3.83
CA THR A 96 -29.03 36.72 -2.57
C THR A 96 -27.93 35.67 -2.70
N PHE A 97 -26.88 35.85 -1.91
CA PHE A 97 -25.86 34.86 -1.62
C PHE A 97 -26.00 34.42 -0.16
N THR A 98 -26.09 33.11 0.07
CA THR A 98 -26.11 32.55 1.41
C THR A 98 -24.75 31.95 1.74
N GLY A 99 -24.05 32.59 2.67
CA GLY A 99 -22.76 32.14 3.19
C GLY A 99 -22.82 31.74 4.68
N PRO A 100 -21.68 31.34 5.27
CA PRO A 100 -21.62 30.89 6.67
C PRO A 100 -21.99 31.95 7.72
N PHE A 101 -22.03 33.23 7.32
CA PHE A 101 -22.35 34.35 8.21
C PHE A 101 -23.72 34.99 7.92
N GLY A 102 -24.57 34.30 7.15
CA GLY A 102 -25.90 34.75 6.78
C GLY A 102 -26.04 35.05 5.29
N THR A 103 -27.15 35.70 4.97
CA THR A 103 -27.55 36.02 3.59
C THR A 103 -27.21 37.47 3.26
N LEU A 104 -26.53 37.68 2.14
CA LEU A 104 -26.19 38.99 1.58
C LEU A 104 -27.02 39.25 0.32
N ASN A 105 -27.48 40.49 0.14
CA ASN A 105 -28.03 40.94 -1.14
C ASN A 105 -26.87 41.25 -2.08
N THR A 106 -26.75 40.50 -3.17
CA THR A 106 -25.57 40.55 -4.06
C THR A 106 -25.88 41.00 -5.47
N TYR A 107 -27.16 41.01 -5.89
CA TYR A 107 -27.51 41.33 -7.26
C TYR A 107 -27.03 42.72 -7.69
N ASP A 108 -26.29 42.74 -8.79
CA ASP A 108 -25.78 43.94 -9.44
C ASP A 108 -25.77 43.66 -10.95
N ALA A 109 -26.70 44.29 -11.68
CA ALA A 109 -26.90 44.03 -13.10
C ALA A 109 -25.64 44.27 -13.95
N ALA A 110 -24.84 45.29 -13.61
CA ALA A 110 -23.63 45.63 -14.36
C ALA A 110 -22.52 44.59 -14.10
N LYS A 111 -22.33 44.20 -12.84
CA LYS A 111 -21.34 43.16 -12.49
C LYS A 111 -21.77 41.78 -12.96
N CYS A 112 -23.08 41.50 -12.99
CA CYS A 112 -23.58 40.26 -13.56
C CYS A 112 -23.29 40.19 -15.06
N ALA A 113 -23.53 41.27 -15.81
CA ALA A 113 -23.19 41.32 -17.22
C ALA A 113 -21.68 41.08 -17.46
N GLU A 114 -20.81 41.67 -16.63
CA GLU A 114 -19.36 41.42 -16.69
C GLU A 114 -19.02 39.96 -16.36
N ALA A 115 -19.55 39.42 -15.27
CA ALA A 115 -19.28 38.05 -14.83
C ALA A 115 -19.75 37.02 -15.86
N THR A 116 -20.91 37.23 -16.48
CA THR A 116 -21.42 36.39 -17.58
C THR A 116 -20.51 36.46 -18.80
N GLN A 117 -20.09 37.67 -19.20
CA GLN A 117 -19.23 37.85 -20.37
C GLN A 117 -17.83 37.24 -20.19
N LYS A 118 -17.26 37.35 -18.98
CA LYS A 118 -15.87 36.96 -18.69
C LYS A 118 -15.75 35.63 -17.97
N TRP A 119 -16.83 34.87 -17.81
CA TRP A 119 -16.79 33.60 -17.08
C TRP A 119 -15.79 32.60 -17.67
N SER A 120 -15.63 32.62 -18.99
CA SER A 120 -14.67 31.78 -19.73
C SER A 120 -13.30 32.43 -19.96
N ASP A 121 -13.06 33.63 -19.42
CA ASP A 121 -11.79 34.36 -19.51
C ASP A 121 -10.87 33.97 -18.34
N GLU A 122 -9.78 33.25 -18.65
CA GLU A 122 -8.81 32.83 -17.63
C GLU A 122 -8.17 34.03 -16.89
N PRO A 123 -7.58 35.04 -17.57
CA PRO A 123 -7.08 36.24 -16.88
C PRO A 123 -8.07 36.84 -15.88
N TRP A 124 -9.35 36.96 -16.27
CA TRP A 124 -10.38 37.49 -15.37
C TRP A 124 -10.58 36.58 -14.16
N THR A 125 -10.68 35.26 -14.36
CA THR A 125 -10.86 34.29 -13.28
C THR A 125 -9.65 34.24 -12.33
N VAL A 126 -8.43 34.28 -12.87
CA VAL A 126 -7.18 34.31 -12.08
C VAL A 126 -7.15 35.51 -11.14
N SER A 127 -7.63 36.66 -11.61
CA SER A 127 -7.67 37.91 -10.85
C SER A 127 -8.68 37.91 -9.68
N GLN A 128 -9.65 36.99 -9.69
CA GLN A 128 -10.61 36.87 -8.61
C GLN A 128 -9.95 36.31 -7.34
N PRO A 129 -10.34 36.76 -6.13
CA PRO A 129 -9.64 36.42 -4.89
C PRO A 129 -9.45 34.92 -4.62
N GLY A 130 -10.46 34.10 -4.94
CA GLY A 130 -10.42 32.67 -4.66
C GLY A 130 -11.13 31.79 -5.69
N ALA A 131 -11.38 32.30 -6.90
CA ALA A 131 -12.07 31.52 -7.95
C ALA A 131 -11.17 30.39 -8.47
N ALA A 132 -11.80 29.29 -8.87
CA ALA A 132 -11.17 28.20 -9.62
C ALA A 132 -11.51 28.33 -11.12
N LEU A 133 -10.56 27.96 -11.98
CA LEU A 133 -10.84 27.89 -13.42
C LEU A 133 -11.75 26.71 -13.76
N TRP A 134 -11.51 25.56 -13.11
CA TRP A 134 -12.31 24.35 -13.25
C TRP A 134 -13.30 24.25 -12.10
N THR A 135 -14.59 24.33 -12.41
CA THR A 135 -15.61 24.61 -11.41
C THR A 135 -16.15 23.36 -10.72
N TYR A 136 -15.84 22.16 -11.23
CA TYR A 136 -16.31 20.89 -10.68
C TYR A 136 -16.11 20.79 -9.15
N PHE A 137 -14.88 21.07 -8.68
CA PHE A 137 -14.51 21.01 -7.26
C PHE A 137 -15.06 22.16 -6.40
N THR A 138 -15.77 23.10 -7.00
CA THR A 138 -16.49 24.18 -6.29
C THR A 138 -17.94 23.80 -5.99
N ASN A 139 -18.41 22.70 -6.58
CA ASN A 139 -19.81 22.25 -6.62
C ASN A 139 -20.78 23.14 -7.42
N ASP A 140 -20.28 24.17 -8.14
CA ASP A 140 -21.07 24.98 -9.08
C ASP A 140 -22.32 25.64 -8.50
N THR A 141 -22.34 25.90 -7.20
CA THR A 141 -23.54 26.41 -6.50
C THR A 141 -23.81 27.90 -6.71
N CYS A 142 -22.96 28.61 -7.46
CA CYS A 142 -23.09 30.05 -7.66
C CYS A 142 -22.42 30.51 -8.96
N ARG A 143 -23.08 30.24 -10.08
CA ARG A 143 -22.66 30.61 -11.44
C ARG A 143 -23.45 31.81 -11.95
N PRO A 144 -22.94 32.56 -12.94
CA PRO A 144 -23.74 33.57 -13.62
C PRO A 144 -25.05 32.97 -14.15
N THR A 145 -26.15 33.70 -13.99
CA THR A 145 -27.50 33.23 -14.34
C THR A 145 -28.38 34.38 -14.78
N ASP A 146 -29.29 34.09 -15.70
CA ASP A 146 -30.35 35.02 -16.13
C ASP A 146 -31.56 35.01 -15.19
N THR A 147 -31.56 34.13 -14.17
CA THR A 147 -32.65 34.00 -13.19
C THR A 147 -32.16 34.38 -11.80
N PRO A 148 -32.24 35.67 -11.40
CA PRO A 148 -31.69 36.13 -10.12
C PRO A 148 -32.28 35.47 -8.87
N SER A 149 -33.45 34.83 -8.97
CA SER A 149 -34.05 34.08 -7.87
C SER A 149 -33.41 32.72 -7.62
N GLN A 150 -32.53 32.23 -8.49
CA GLN A 150 -31.81 30.98 -8.26
C GLN A 150 -30.94 31.08 -7.01
N PRO A 151 -30.88 30.03 -6.17
CA PRO A 151 -30.07 30.07 -4.96
C PRO A 151 -28.59 30.11 -5.31
N CYS A 152 -27.85 31.02 -4.67
CA CYS A 152 -26.39 31.03 -4.69
C CYS A 152 -25.84 30.77 -3.29
N THR A 153 -24.95 29.79 -3.17
CA THR A 153 -24.26 29.45 -1.91
C THR A 153 -22.76 29.39 -2.11
N LEU A 154 -22.02 29.28 -1.01
CA LEU A 154 -20.55 29.20 -1.04
C LEU A 154 -20.02 27.95 -1.76
N GLY A 155 -20.82 26.89 -1.92
CA GLY A 155 -20.36 25.63 -2.52
C GLY A 155 -19.23 25.04 -1.71
N TYR A 156 -18.12 24.65 -2.34
CA TYR A 156 -16.90 24.18 -1.68
C TYR A 156 -15.77 25.23 -1.66
N TYR A 157 -16.10 26.52 -1.79
CA TYR A 157 -15.11 27.58 -1.63
C TYR A 157 -14.69 27.80 -0.16
N GLY A 158 -13.52 28.39 0.02
CA GLY A 158 -13.05 28.87 1.33
C GLY A 158 -13.86 30.06 1.83
N VAL A 159 -13.84 30.31 3.13
CA VAL A 159 -14.63 31.38 3.77
C VAL A 159 -13.93 32.71 3.70
N TYR A 160 -12.61 32.68 3.90
CA TYR A 160 -11.76 33.86 3.90
C TYR A 160 -10.62 33.70 2.91
N THR A 161 -10.23 34.79 2.28
CA THR A 161 -9.06 34.87 1.41
C THR A 161 -8.15 35.99 1.88
N VAL A 162 -6.88 35.69 2.11
CA VAL A 162 -5.81 36.68 2.28
C VAL A 162 -5.15 36.91 0.94
N MET A 163 -5.26 38.14 0.42
CA MET A 163 -4.52 38.56 -0.78
C MET A 163 -3.08 38.89 -0.37
N ALA A 164 -2.21 37.88 -0.34
CA ALA A 164 -0.86 38.02 0.16
C ALA A 164 0.05 38.72 -0.87
N SER A 165 0.56 39.88 -0.50
CA SER A 165 1.53 40.67 -1.28
C SER A 165 2.87 40.85 -0.57
N LYS A 166 3.00 40.30 0.65
CA LYS A 166 4.23 40.38 1.47
C LYS A 166 4.50 39.02 2.12
N PRO A 167 5.77 38.63 2.31
CA PRO A 167 6.14 37.40 3.03
C PRO A 167 5.46 37.27 4.39
N LYS A 168 5.31 38.39 5.10
CA LYS A 168 4.61 38.46 6.40
C LYS A 168 3.16 38.00 6.31
N HIS A 169 2.42 38.32 5.24
CA HIS A 169 1.02 37.92 5.11
C HIS A 169 0.92 36.39 5.07
N VAL A 170 1.78 35.74 4.27
CA VAL A 170 1.85 34.27 4.18
C VAL A 170 2.17 33.64 5.53
N LYS A 171 3.22 34.13 6.20
CA LYS A 171 3.59 33.62 7.53
C LYS A 171 2.46 33.78 8.54
N MET A 172 1.83 34.95 8.60
CA MET A 172 0.73 35.20 9.54
C MET A 172 -0.47 34.30 9.23
N SER A 173 -0.79 34.05 7.96
CA SER A 173 -1.85 33.10 7.58
C SER A 173 -1.55 31.67 8.01
N ILE A 174 -0.32 31.18 7.82
CA ILE A 174 0.11 29.85 8.26
C ILE A 174 0.02 29.75 9.78
N ASP A 175 0.57 30.72 10.51
CA ASP A 175 0.55 30.73 11.96
C ASP A 175 -0.88 30.81 12.51
N PHE A 176 -1.75 31.62 11.89
CA PHE A 176 -3.15 31.75 12.28
C PHE A 176 -3.93 30.45 12.03
N ALA A 177 -3.75 29.82 10.86
CA ALA A 177 -4.40 28.55 10.55
C ALA A 177 -3.91 27.42 11.47
N ARG A 178 -2.61 27.34 11.74
CA ARG A 178 -2.02 26.34 12.64
C ARG A 178 -2.54 26.48 14.07
N ARG A 179 -2.53 27.70 14.63
CA ARG A 179 -2.99 27.95 16.01
C ARG A 179 -4.49 27.70 16.22
N ASN A 180 -5.30 27.97 15.19
CA ASN A 180 -6.77 27.80 15.27
C ASN A 180 -7.27 26.52 14.58
N ASN A 181 -6.37 25.59 14.24
CA ASN A 181 -6.67 24.33 13.55
C ASN A 181 -7.58 24.49 12.31
N LEU A 182 -7.35 25.52 11.50
CA LEU A 182 -8.13 25.78 10.28
C LEU A 182 -7.60 24.96 9.11
N ARG A 183 -8.48 24.61 8.17
CA ARG A 183 -8.06 24.16 6.83
C ARG A 183 -7.40 25.32 6.10
N LEU A 184 -6.12 25.20 5.77
CA LEU A 184 -5.38 26.19 5.00
C LEU A 184 -5.30 25.75 3.54
N ILE A 185 -5.70 26.62 2.62
CA ILE A 185 -5.57 26.42 1.17
C ILE A 185 -4.56 27.42 0.64
N VAL A 186 -3.62 26.94 -0.17
CA VAL A 186 -2.65 27.79 -0.87
C VAL A 186 -3.11 27.93 -2.30
N ARG A 187 -3.45 29.14 -2.70
CA ARG A 187 -3.86 29.45 -4.07
C ARG A 187 -2.81 30.33 -4.74
N ASN A 188 -2.44 29.98 -5.97
CA ASN A 188 -1.76 30.90 -6.87
C ASN A 188 -2.76 31.46 -7.89
N THR A 189 -3.04 30.73 -8.97
CA THR A 189 -3.88 31.20 -10.08
C THR A 189 -5.27 30.57 -10.13
N GLY A 190 -5.50 29.45 -9.43
CA GLY A 190 -6.77 28.70 -9.50
C GLY A 190 -6.86 27.68 -10.63
N HIS A 191 -5.75 27.41 -11.32
CA HIS A 191 -5.64 26.50 -12.48
C HIS A 191 -5.79 25.01 -12.15
N ASP A 192 -5.75 24.64 -10.87
CA ASP A 192 -5.66 23.24 -10.46
C ASP A 192 -6.87 22.41 -10.92
N PHE A 193 -6.66 21.47 -11.84
CA PHE A 193 -7.69 20.58 -12.39
C PHE A 193 -8.41 19.75 -11.33
N ILE A 194 -7.73 19.45 -10.23
CA ILE A 194 -8.18 18.50 -9.21
C ILE A 194 -8.56 19.15 -7.87
N GLY A 195 -8.85 20.46 -7.88
CA GLY A 195 -9.47 21.15 -6.76
C GLY A 195 -8.58 21.46 -5.55
N ARG A 196 -7.26 21.29 -5.62
CA ARG A 196 -6.31 21.54 -4.51
C ARG A 196 -6.18 23.01 -4.13
N SER A 197 -6.67 23.92 -4.97
CA SER A 197 -6.68 25.37 -4.73
C SER A 197 -8.01 25.91 -4.17
N VAL A 198 -8.96 25.02 -3.85
CA VAL A 198 -10.24 25.32 -3.18
C VAL A 198 -10.49 24.35 -2.03
N GLY A 199 -11.50 24.62 -1.21
CA GLY A 199 -11.84 23.75 -0.09
C GLY A 199 -12.81 24.43 0.85
N TRP A 200 -13.92 23.77 1.13
CA TRP A 200 -14.97 24.31 1.97
C TRP A 200 -14.42 24.73 3.34
N GLY A 201 -14.94 25.85 3.87
CA GLY A 201 -14.65 26.23 5.25
C GLY A 201 -13.23 26.73 5.51
N SER A 202 -12.39 26.84 4.47
CA SER A 202 -10.96 27.10 4.60
C SER A 202 -10.60 28.59 4.70
N LEU A 203 -9.39 28.84 5.20
CA LEU A 203 -8.65 30.08 4.97
C LEU A 203 -7.77 29.90 3.73
N ILE A 204 -8.00 30.70 2.70
CA ILE A 204 -7.18 30.72 1.49
C ILE A 204 -6.08 31.78 1.67
N VAL A 205 -4.82 31.38 1.45
CA VAL A 205 -3.71 32.31 1.22
C VAL A 205 -3.44 32.38 -0.28
N ASN A 206 -3.73 33.54 -0.89
CA ASN A 206 -3.53 33.76 -2.31
C ASN A 206 -2.16 34.45 -2.54
N THR A 207 -1.24 33.76 -3.22
CA THR A 207 0.12 34.25 -3.52
C THR A 207 0.25 34.93 -4.88
N HIS A 208 -0.86 35.17 -5.59
CA HIS A 208 -0.84 35.75 -6.92
C HIS A 208 -0.22 37.16 -6.96
N SER A 209 -0.28 37.94 -5.87
CA SER A 209 0.27 39.31 -5.87
C SER A 209 1.80 39.39 -5.84
N PHE A 210 2.52 38.28 -5.71
CA PHE A 210 3.99 38.25 -5.78
C PHE A 210 4.46 38.26 -7.26
N GLN A 211 4.52 39.44 -7.87
CA GLN A 211 4.78 39.63 -9.31
C GLN A 211 6.20 40.11 -9.67
N ASP A 212 7.11 40.17 -8.70
CA ASP A 212 8.48 40.67 -8.91
C ASP A 212 9.27 39.77 -9.87
N ILE A 213 10.09 40.39 -10.74
CA ILE A 213 10.99 39.71 -11.69
C ILE A 213 12.37 40.38 -11.61
N GLU A 214 13.39 39.63 -11.23
CA GLU A 214 14.77 40.09 -11.12
C GLU A 214 15.71 39.23 -11.96
N TRP A 215 16.33 39.82 -12.98
CA TRP A 215 17.24 39.13 -13.90
C TRP A 215 18.67 39.12 -13.37
N ILE A 216 19.32 37.97 -13.47
CA ILE A 216 20.70 37.73 -13.01
C ILE A 216 21.54 37.31 -14.22
N ASN A 217 22.45 38.18 -14.65
CA ASN A 217 23.28 37.91 -15.84
C ASN A 217 24.22 36.70 -15.67
N SER A 218 24.77 36.52 -14.46
CA SER A 218 25.67 35.42 -14.14
C SER A 218 25.46 34.97 -12.70
N TYR A 219 24.62 33.96 -12.51
CA TYR A 219 24.39 33.29 -11.25
C TYR A 219 25.65 32.52 -10.84
N SER A 220 26.07 32.72 -9.59
CA SER A 220 27.20 32.02 -8.95
C SER A 220 26.82 31.51 -7.55
N GLY A 221 25.54 31.27 -7.31
CA GLY A 221 25.01 30.81 -6.02
C GLY A 221 25.30 29.32 -5.75
N PRO A 222 24.69 28.73 -4.71
CA PRO A 222 24.89 27.33 -4.34
C PRO A 222 24.58 26.36 -5.49
N GLY A 223 25.47 25.39 -5.69
CA GLY A 223 25.35 24.32 -6.68
C GLY A 223 26.51 24.32 -7.68
N THR A 224 26.35 23.58 -8.78
CA THR A 224 27.35 23.49 -9.87
C THR A 224 27.06 24.40 -11.05
N TYR A 225 25.85 24.97 -11.14
CA TYR A 225 25.44 25.81 -12.25
C TYR A 225 26.02 27.23 -12.16
N THR A 226 26.56 27.70 -13.28
CA THR A 226 26.89 29.11 -13.51
C THR A 226 26.30 29.53 -14.86
N GLY A 227 25.74 30.74 -14.94
CA GLY A 227 25.05 31.22 -16.14
C GLY A 227 23.89 32.17 -15.85
N GLY A 228 23.11 32.52 -16.86
CA GLY A 228 21.95 33.40 -16.69
C GLY A 228 20.87 32.78 -15.81
N ALA A 229 20.28 33.58 -14.94
CA ALA A 229 19.16 33.18 -14.11
C ALA A 229 18.14 34.31 -13.95
N VAL A 230 16.97 33.99 -13.42
CA VAL A 230 15.95 34.95 -13.04
C VAL A 230 15.31 34.52 -11.72
N THR A 231 15.10 35.47 -10.83
CA THR A 231 14.29 35.30 -9.62
C THR A 231 12.90 35.88 -9.88
N ILE A 232 11.87 35.06 -9.74
CA ILE A 232 10.48 35.46 -9.95
C ILE A 232 9.67 35.24 -8.68
N GLY A 233 8.75 36.16 -8.40
CA GLY A 233 7.76 36.02 -7.34
C GLY A 233 6.78 34.87 -7.60
N ALA A 234 6.17 34.35 -6.54
CA ALA A 234 5.29 33.19 -6.59
C ALA A 234 4.12 33.33 -7.56
N GLY A 235 3.65 34.55 -7.82
CA GLY A 235 2.49 34.86 -8.65
C GLY A 235 2.78 35.03 -10.14
N VAL A 236 4.06 35.09 -10.55
CA VAL A 236 4.43 35.33 -11.95
C VAL A 236 3.95 34.20 -12.86
N GLN A 237 3.25 34.57 -13.93
CA GLN A 237 2.64 33.66 -14.90
C GLN A 237 3.52 33.45 -16.14
N GLY A 238 3.27 32.38 -16.90
CA GLY A 238 3.96 32.00 -18.14
C GLY A 238 4.17 33.15 -19.12
N LYS A 239 3.07 33.74 -19.60
CA LYS A 239 3.14 34.84 -20.57
C LYS A 239 3.84 36.07 -20.01
N THR A 240 3.67 36.36 -18.71
CA THR A 240 4.31 37.51 -18.06
C THR A 240 5.83 37.38 -18.09
N ILE A 241 6.38 36.23 -17.72
CA ILE A 241 7.85 36.05 -17.73
C ILE A 241 8.41 35.96 -19.14
N LEU A 242 7.69 35.33 -20.08
CA LEU A 242 8.14 35.24 -21.47
C LEU A 242 8.16 36.62 -22.14
N THR A 243 7.15 37.45 -21.88
CA THR A 243 7.12 38.85 -22.36
C THR A 243 8.26 39.67 -21.75
N ALA A 244 8.49 39.54 -20.45
CA ALA A 244 9.60 40.22 -19.78
C ALA A 244 10.97 39.76 -20.29
N GLY A 245 11.11 38.47 -20.62
CA GLY A 245 12.31 37.87 -21.18
C GLY A 245 12.57 38.29 -22.62
N HIS A 246 11.53 38.36 -23.46
CA HIS A 246 11.63 38.85 -24.83
C HIS A 246 12.10 40.31 -24.91
N ALA A 247 11.71 41.15 -23.94
CA ALA A 247 12.15 42.53 -23.82
C ALA A 247 13.63 42.70 -23.39
N ARG A 248 14.34 41.61 -23.05
CA ARG A 248 15.76 41.64 -22.70
C ARG A 248 16.63 41.79 -23.95
N ASN A 249 17.87 42.25 -23.75
CA ASN A 249 18.89 42.27 -24.80
C ASN A 249 20.17 41.58 -24.30
N PRO A 250 20.52 40.37 -24.80
CA PRO A 250 19.72 39.57 -25.73
C PRO A 250 18.41 39.04 -25.10
N PRO A 251 17.39 38.69 -25.91
CA PRO A 251 16.16 38.07 -25.42
C PRO A 251 16.42 36.76 -24.68
N LEU A 252 15.70 36.55 -23.59
CA LEU A 252 15.83 35.38 -22.72
C LEU A 252 14.49 34.69 -22.53
N VAL A 253 14.54 33.38 -22.29
CA VAL A 253 13.38 32.54 -21.98
C VAL A 253 13.66 31.68 -20.75
N VAL A 254 12.58 31.20 -20.14
CA VAL A 254 12.60 30.16 -19.11
C VAL A 254 11.74 28.99 -19.57
N VAL A 255 11.98 27.81 -19.00
CA VAL A 255 11.09 26.66 -19.22
C VAL A 255 9.75 26.95 -18.54
N THR A 256 8.69 27.06 -19.33
CA THR A 256 7.30 27.31 -18.88
C THR A 256 6.35 26.37 -19.63
N GLY A 257 5.08 26.39 -19.25
CA GLY A 257 4.02 25.59 -19.87
C GLY A 257 3.45 26.25 -21.12
N GLU A 258 2.57 25.53 -21.80
CA GLU A 258 1.78 26.03 -22.92
C GLU A 258 0.78 27.10 -22.48
N CYS A 259 0.04 26.88 -21.37
CA CYS A 259 -1.03 27.80 -20.97
C CYS A 259 -0.50 29.16 -20.41
N PRO A 260 -0.85 30.31 -21.05
CA PRO A 260 -0.33 31.64 -20.71
C PRO A 260 -0.50 32.08 -19.25
N THR A 261 -1.57 31.65 -18.61
CA THR A 261 -2.00 32.13 -17.29
C THR A 261 -1.51 31.26 -16.13
N VAL A 262 -0.79 30.17 -16.40
CA VAL A 262 -0.27 29.28 -15.36
C VAL A 262 0.81 29.98 -14.53
N GLY A 263 0.68 29.92 -13.20
CA GLY A 263 1.65 30.48 -12.26
C GLY A 263 2.86 29.55 -12.07
N ILE A 264 4.03 29.97 -12.57
CA ILE A 264 5.22 29.11 -12.74
C ILE A 264 5.72 28.56 -11.40
N ALA A 265 5.90 29.44 -10.42
CA ALA A 265 6.45 29.11 -9.11
C ALA A 265 5.46 28.33 -8.21
N GLY A 266 4.21 28.15 -8.66
CA GLY A 266 3.15 27.48 -7.91
C GLY A 266 3.16 25.97 -8.10
N GLY A 267 1.99 25.41 -8.37
CA GLY A 267 1.82 23.98 -8.59
C GLY A 267 2.54 23.45 -9.83
N PHE A 268 2.82 24.32 -10.81
CA PHE A 268 3.54 23.97 -12.04
C PHE A 268 4.92 23.38 -11.74
N ILE A 269 5.85 24.15 -11.16
CA ILE A 269 7.17 23.65 -10.72
C ILE A 269 7.06 22.56 -9.65
N GLN A 270 6.15 22.73 -8.68
CA GLN A 270 6.01 21.74 -7.60
C GLN A 270 5.54 20.38 -8.10
N GLY A 271 4.80 20.30 -9.21
CA GLY A 271 4.41 19.05 -9.85
C GLY A 271 5.43 18.51 -10.85
N ALA A 272 6.07 19.39 -11.64
CA ALA A 272 7.23 19.17 -12.52
C ALA A 272 7.36 20.39 -13.44
N GLY A 273 6.31 20.61 -14.25
CA GLY A 273 6.16 21.68 -15.22
C GLY A 273 6.68 21.27 -16.59
N HIS A 274 5.80 20.71 -17.42
CA HIS A 274 6.08 20.39 -18.83
C HIS A 274 5.69 21.56 -19.74
N GLY A 275 6.13 21.54 -20.98
CA GLY A 275 5.84 22.56 -21.99
C GLY A 275 6.84 22.53 -23.16
N PRO A 276 6.81 23.52 -24.06
CA PRO A 276 7.55 23.47 -25.34
C PRO A 276 9.06 23.24 -25.23
N TRP A 277 9.68 23.74 -24.15
CA TRP A 277 11.12 23.59 -23.92
C TRP A 277 11.52 22.29 -23.22
N THR A 278 10.55 21.46 -22.80
CA THR A 278 10.81 20.30 -21.95
C THR A 278 11.75 19.28 -22.60
N THR A 279 11.58 18.98 -23.90
CA THR A 279 12.47 18.06 -24.62
C THR A 279 13.93 18.55 -24.61
N LEU A 280 14.15 19.87 -24.68
CA LEU A 280 15.49 20.45 -24.77
C LEU A 280 16.15 20.73 -23.42
N LYS A 281 15.37 20.98 -22.36
CA LYS A 281 15.87 21.50 -21.07
C LYS A 281 15.38 20.72 -19.85
N GLY A 282 14.66 19.62 -20.03
CA GLY A 282 13.98 18.92 -18.95
C GLY A 282 12.77 19.72 -18.43
N PHE A 283 12.18 19.26 -17.32
CA PHE A 283 11.03 19.96 -16.73
C PHE A 283 11.42 21.33 -16.16
N SER A 284 10.45 22.21 -15.95
CA SER A 284 10.67 23.48 -15.24
C SER A 284 11.32 23.25 -13.87
N ALA A 285 10.94 22.19 -13.18
CA ALA A 285 11.55 21.74 -11.94
C ALA A 285 13.07 21.49 -12.08
N ASP A 286 13.56 20.92 -13.18
CA ASP A 286 15.00 20.66 -13.40
C ASP A 286 15.83 21.95 -13.53
N ASN A 287 15.15 23.07 -13.79
CA ASN A 287 15.76 24.37 -14.05
C ASN A 287 15.76 25.31 -12.84
N VAL A 288 15.19 24.88 -11.72
CA VAL A 288 15.23 25.65 -10.46
C VAL A 288 16.61 25.57 -9.81
N LEU A 289 17.05 26.70 -9.24
CA LEU A 289 18.31 26.88 -8.52
C LEU A 289 18.10 27.15 -7.02
N SER A 290 17.03 27.86 -6.65
CA SER A 290 16.71 28.19 -5.25
C SER A 290 15.24 28.55 -5.07
N PHE A 291 14.69 28.33 -3.89
CA PHE A 291 13.40 28.86 -3.46
C PHE A 291 13.56 29.69 -2.19
N GLU A 292 12.77 30.76 -2.10
CA GLU A 292 12.41 31.39 -0.82
C GLU A 292 11.00 30.94 -0.46
N ALA A 293 10.80 30.42 0.75
CA ALA A 293 9.54 29.81 1.16
C ALA A 293 9.24 30.00 2.65
N VAL A 294 7.99 29.76 3.04
CA VAL A 294 7.53 29.71 4.43
C VAL A 294 7.07 28.29 4.77
N THR A 295 7.70 27.65 5.74
CA THR A 295 7.34 26.28 6.19
C THR A 295 6.04 26.26 6.98
N ALA A 296 5.49 25.08 7.27
CA ALA A 296 4.31 24.95 8.13
C ALA A 296 4.54 25.41 9.57
N SER A 297 5.80 25.44 10.04
CA SER A 297 6.17 26.04 11.33
C SER A 297 6.24 27.58 11.27
N GLY A 298 5.99 28.18 10.10
CA GLY A 298 6.02 29.61 9.89
C GLY A 298 7.44 30.18 9.79
N GLN A 299 8.45 29.35 9.48
CA GLN A 299 9.84 29.79 9.30
C GLN A 299 10.09 30.22 7.86
N TYR A 300 10.77 31.35 7.67
CA TYR A 300 11.32 31.73 6.37
C TYR A 300 12.56 30.89 6.09
N VAL A 301 12.57 30.22 4.94
CA VAL A 301 13.66 29.34 4.54
C VAL A 301 14.07 29.59 3.10
N THR A 302 15.38 29.58 2.89
CA THR A 302 15.97 29.39 1.56
C THR A 302 16.20 27.90 1.35
N ALA A 303 15.69 27.35 0.25
CA ALA A 303 15.89 25.96 -0.15
C ALA A 303 16.65 25.89 -1.48
N ASN A 304 17.87 25.37 -1.45
CA ASN A 304 18.74 25.16 -2.61
C ASN A 304 19.63 23.91 -2.42
N GLU A 305 20.56 23.68 -3.33
CA GLU A 305 21.41 22.49 -3.32
C GLU A 305 22.26 22.32 -2.03
N LYS A 306 22.61 23.42 -1.34
CA LYS A 306 23.44 23.39 -0.12
C LYS A 306 22.67 23.63 1.18
N LYS A 307 21.51 24.30 1.13
CA LYS A 307 20.72 24.70 2.30
C LYS A 307 19.28 24.18 2.17
N ASN A 308 18.80 23.46 3.17
CA ASN A 308 17.50 22.77 3.12
C ASN A 308 17.34 21.94 1.84
N SER A 309 18.38 21.18 1.47
CA SER A 309 18.49 20.50 0.18
C SER A 309 17.44 19.40 -0.01
N ASP A 310 16.94 18.84 1.09
CA ASP A 310 15.81 17.91 1.08
C ASP A 310 14.49 18.62 0.71
N LEU A 311 14.22 19.79 1.28
CA LEU A 311 13.07 20.63 0.91
C LEU A 311 13.21 21.13 -0.53
N TYR A 312 14.39 21.56 -0.94
CA TYR A 312 14.68 21.98 -2.31
C TYR A 312 14.34 20.87 -3.31
N TRP A 313 14.79 19.64 -3.04
CA TRP A 313 14.46 18.51 -3.89
C TRP A 313 12.96 18.19 -3.90
N ALA A 314 12.27 18.26 -2.75
CA ALA A 314 10.84 17.99 -2.66
C ALA A 314 9.98 19.07 -3.35
N LEU A 315 10.36 20.34 -3.27
CA LEU A 315 9.66 21.44 -3.97
C LEU A 315 9.82 21.37 -5.50
N LYS A 316 10.74 20.54 -6.00
CA LYS A 316 10.95 20.28 -7.44
C LYS A 316 10.25 18.97 -7.81
N GLY A 317 8.96 19.00 -8.11
CA GLY A 317 8.22 17.81 -8.58
C GLY A 317 7.60 16.91 -7.49
N GLY A 318 7.69 17.27 -6.20
CA GLY A 318 7.12 16.48 -5.09
C GLY A 318 5.62 16.68 -4.82
N GLY A 319 4.96 17.53 -5.61
CA GLY A 319 3.55 17.89 -5.48
C GLY A 319 3.32 19.23 -4.76
N PRO A 320 2.27 19.98 -5.15
CA PRO A 320 1.96 21.27 -4.56
C PRO A 320 1.49 21.20 -3.11
N ALA A 321 1.52 22.34 -2.42
CA ALA A 321 0.83 22.58 -1.16
C ALA A 321 1.07 21.49 -0.10
N SER A 322 2.32 21.01 -0.02
CA SER A 322 2.70 19.88 0.83
C SER A 322 3.81 20.22 1.83
N TYR A 323 4.78 21.05 1.44
CA TYR A 323 6.03 21.22 2.21
C TYR A 323 6.22 22.63 2.76
N ALA A 324 5.94 23.64 1.94
CA ALA A 324 6.08 25.05 2.26
C ALA A 324 5.28 25.90 1.27
N VAL A 325 5.00 27.16 1.62
CA VAL A 325 4.45 28.15 0.69
C VAL A 325 5.60 28.91 0.04
N ILE A 326 5.74 28.78 -1.28
CA ILE A 326 6.77 29.48 -2.06
C ILE A 326 6.45 30.98 -2.13
N LEU A 327 7.47 31.81 -1.93
CA LEU A 327 7.42 33.27 -2.07
C LEU A 327 8.08 33.71 -3.37
N SER A 328 9.22 33.10 -3.71
CA SER A 328 9.93 33.31 -4.97
C SER A 328 10.75 32.09 -5.35
N VAL A 329 11.05 31.97 -6.64
CA VAL A 329 11.91 30.93 -7.20
C VAL A 329 12.99 31.57 -8.07
N THR A 330 14.22 31.08 -7.95
CA THR A 330 15.31 31.42 -8.86
C THR A 330 15.52 30.26 -9.82
N MET A 331 15.47 30.52 -11.13
CA MET A 331 15.60 29.50 -12.16
C MET A 331 16.54 29.92 -13.28
N LYS A 332 17.09 28.94 -13.99
CA LYS A 332 17.97 29.13 -15.15
C LYS A 332 17.23 29.85 -16.27
N THR A 333 17.93 30.73 -16.99
CA THR A 333 17.43 31.37 -18.22
C THR A 333 18.23 30.91 -19.41
N PHE A 334 17.59 30.86 -20.58
CA PHE A 334 18.21 30.48 -21.84
C PHE A 334 18.08 31.60 -22.86
N PRO A 335 19.02 31.75 -23.81
CA PRO A 335 18.80 32.59 -24.97
C PRO A 335 17.55 32.17 -25.72
N ASP A 336 16.74 33.14 -26.13
CA ASP A 336 15.64 32.88 -27.05
C ASP A 336 16.20 32.47 -28.44
N LEU A 337 15.46 31.65 -29.18
CA LEU A 337 15.90 31.04 -30.43
C LEU A 337 14.83 31.21 -31.53
N PRO A 338 15.25 31.42 -32.80
CA PRO A 338 14.36 31.26 -33.94
C PRO A 338 13.70 29.89 -33.91
N SER A 339 12.40 29.86 -34.21
CA SER A 339 11.58 28.66 -34.03
C SER A 339 10.62 28.47 -35.19
N ALA A 340 10.21 27.23 -35.43
CA ALA A 340 9.18 26.91 -36.42
C ALA A 340 8.01 26.19 -35.75
N GLY A 341 6.80 26.52 -36.20
CA GLY A 341 5.57 25.89 -35.78
C GLY A 341 4.85 25.22 -36.96
N ALA A 342 4.12 24.15 -36.69
CA ALA A 342 3.22 23.56 -37.68
C ALA A 342 1.91 23.11 -37.04
N GLU A 343 0.86 23.04 -37.85
CA GLU A 343 -0.47 22.59 -37.45
C GLU A 343 -0.95 21.50 -38.41
N LEU A 344 -1.63 20.49 -37.87
CA LEU A 344 -2.29 19.45 -38.64
C LEU A 344 -3.73 19.26 -38.17
N TYR A 345 -4.67 19.17 -39.11
CA TYR A 345 -6.08 18.93 -38.84
C TYR A 345 -6.62 17.74 -39.64
N ILE A 346 -7.40 16.89 -38.96
CA ILE A 346 -8.24 15.85 -39.56
C ILE A 346 -9.61 15.98 -38.88
N ASN A 347 -10.63 16.40 -39.62
CA ASN A 347 -11.97 16.63 -39.07
C ASN A 347 -13.08 16.13 -40.01
N THR A 348 -14.33 16.44 -39.68
CA THR A 348 -15.51 16.03 -40.47
C THR A 348 -15.57 16.59 -41.90
N THR A 349 -14.85 17.67 -42.23
CA THR A 349 -14.75 18.16 -43.62
C THR A 349 -13.80 17.32 -44.46
N HIS A 350 -12.93 16.55 -43.81
CA HIS A 350 -11.96 15.66 -44.43
C HIS A 350 -12.52 14.24 -44.54
N THR A 351 -13.01 13.68 -43.44
CA THR A 351 -13.61 12.34 -43.40
C THR A 351 -14.67 12.23 -42.30
N VAL A 352 -15.73 11.49 -42.59
CA VAL A 352 -16.72 11.00 -41.60
C VAL A 352 -16.65 9.49 -41.46
N ASP A 353 -15.72 8.83 -42.18
CA ASP A 353 -15.44 7.42 -42.05
C ASP A 353 -14.57 7.20 -40.80
N SER A 354 -15.13 6.45 -39.83
CA SER A 354 -14.50 6.17 -38.55
C SER A 354 -13.17 5.43 -38.70
N ASP A 355 -13.06 4.49 -39.65
CA ASP A 355 -11.86 3.70 -39.83
C ASP A 355 -10.74 4.55 -40.43
N VAL A 356 -11.07 5.41 -41.41
CA VAL A 356 -10.11 6.37 -41.99
C VAL A 356 -9.62 7.35 -40.93
N TRP A 357 -10.52 7.88 -40.10
CA TRP A 357 -10.19 8.81 -39.03
C TRP A 357 -9.26 8.18 -37.99
N TRP A 358 -9.60 6.99 -37.48
CA TRP A 358 -8.74 6.26 -36.53
C TRP A 358 -7.42 5.82 -37.13
N ASN A 359 -7.36 5.49 -38.43
CA ASN A 359 -6.08 5.23 -39.11
C ASN A 359 -5.18 6.47 -39.10
N GLY A 360 -5.77 7.66 -39.27
CA GLY A 360 -5.05 8.94 -39.16
C GLY A 360 -4.45 9.13 -37.78
N THR A 361 -5.27 9.01 -36.74
CA THR A 361 -4.86 9.12 -35.34
C THR A 361 -3.79 8.08 -34.96
N ALA A 362 -3.99 6.81 -35.34
CA ALA A 362 -3.05 5.73 -35.10
C ALA A 362 -1.71 5.95 -35.80
N THR A 363 -1.73 6.47 -37.03
CA THR A 363 -0.53 6.79 -37.78
C THR A 363 0.21 7.95 -37.13
N PHE A 364 -0.48 9.01 -36.70
CA PHE A 364 0.15 10.12 -35.96
C PHE A 364 0.87 9.62 -34.71
N HIS A 365 0.17 8.88 -33.84
CA HIS A 365 0.74 8.43 -32.57
C HIS A 365 1.92 7.46 -32.75
N LYS A 366 1.89 6.62 -33.80
CA LYS A 366 3.02 5.75 -34.16
C LYS A 366 4.30 6.54 -34.45
N TRP A 367 4.18 7.74 -34.99
CA TRP A 367 5.32 8.63 -35.29
C TRP A 367 5.78 9.46 -34.09
N SER A 368 5.13 9.36 -32.92
CA SER A 368 5.44 10.19 -31.74
C SER A 368 6.89 10.08 -31.28
N ASN A 369 7.47 8.87 -31.24
CA ASN A 369 8.89 8.68 -30.89
C ASN A 369 9.81 9.49 -31.81
N HIS A 370 9.56 9.43 -33.12
CA HIS A 370 10.37 10.16 -34.11
C HIS A 370 10.30 11.68 -33.90
N PHE A 371 9.13 12.22 -33.52
CA PHE A 371 9.00 13.65 -33.25
C PHE A 371 9.84 14.09 -32.05
N VAL A 372 9.72 13.39 -30.92
CA VAL A 372 10.45 13.74 -29.69
C VAL A 372 11.95 13.48 -29.82
N ASP A 373 12.37 12.43 -30.54
CA ASP A 373 13.78 12.13 -30.83
C ASP A 373 14.44 13.18 -31.73
N ASN A 374 13.64 13.93 -32.50
CA ASN A 374 14.10 15.06 -33.29
C ASN A 374 13.99 16.40 -32.54
N GLY A 375 13.69 16.36 -31.24
CA GLY A 375 13.64 17.54 -30.37
C GLY A 375 12.36 18.37 -30.56
N LEU A 376 11.28 17.79 -31.06
CA LEU A 376 9.99 18.47 -31.15
C LEU A 376 9.23 18.37 -29.82
N TYR A 377 8.36 19.36 -29.60
CA TYR A 377 7.21 19.27 -28.70
C TYR A 377 5.95 19.31 -29.56
N VAL A 378 4.94 18.51 -29.25
CA VAL A 378 3.67 18.53 -30.00
C VAL A 378 2.50 18.56 -29.04
N TYR A 379 1.64 19.56 -29.16
CA TYR A 379 0.34 19.59 -28.51
C TYR A 379 -0.72 19.08 -29.48
N PHE A 380 -1.56 18.14 -29.05
CA PHE A 380 -2.65 17.64 -29.87
C PHE A 380 -3.93 17.38 -29.06
N GLU A 381 -5.06 17.43 -29.73
CA GLU A 381 -6.37 17.20 -29.13
C GLU A 381 -7.14 16.19 -29.99
N ILE A 382 -7.83 15.29 -29.31
CA ILE A 382 -8.70 14.30 -29.93
C ILE A 382 -10.09 14.44 -29.33
N LEU A 383 -11.02 14.84 -30.18
CA LEU A 383 -12.46 14.86 -29.93
C LEU A 383 -13.14 13.95 -30.97
N PRO A 384 -14.40 13.54 -30.79
CA PRO A 384 -15.11 12.74 -31.78
C PRO A 384 -15.03 13.37 -33.19
N PHE A 385 -14.44 12.62 -34.14
CA PHE A 385 -14.18 13.06 -35.53
C PHE A 385 -13.40 14.37 -35.67
N THR A 386 -12.62 14.74 -34.67
CA THR A 386 -11.71 15.90 -34.74
C THR A 386 -10.39 15.52 -34.09
N PHE A 387 -9.36 15.37 -34.93
CA PHE A 387 -7.98 15.30 -34.51
C PHE A 387 -7.29 16.59 -34.94
N ARG A 388 -6.59 17.24 -34.02
CA ARG A 388 -5.78 18.41 -34.34
C ARG A 388 -4.48 18.39 -33.56
N ALA A 389 -3.34 18.51 -34.25
CA ALA A 389 -2.04 18.73 -33.65
C ALA A 389 -1.65 20.18 -33.89
N ARG A 390 -1.78 21.02 -32.87
CA ARG A 390 -1.63 22.48 -32.95
C ARG A 390 -1.03 23.05 -31.64
N PRO A 391 0.28 23.33 -31.57
CA PRO A 391 1.29 23.19 -32.62
C PRO A 391 2.25 22.01 -32.43
N PHE A 392 2.85 21.56 -33.53
CA PHE A 392 4.21 21.05 -33.53
C PHE A 392 5.17 22.21 -33.31
N VAL A 393 6.12 22.09 -32.39
CA VAL A 393 7.09 23.13 -32.05
C VAL A 393 8.51 22.63 -32.29
N GLY A 394 9.23 23.33 -33.17
CA GLY A 394 10.65 23.14 -33.45
C GLY A 394 11.47 24.35 -33.00
N ILE A 395 11.93 24.35 -31.74
CA ILE A 395 12.80 25.41 -31.19
C ILE A 395 14.20 25.28 -31.79
N GLY A 396 14.77 26.39 -32.27
CA GLY A 396 16.06 26.40 -32.95
C GLY A 396 16.03 25.75 -34.35
N LYS A 397 14.84 25.57 -34.92
CA LYS A 397 14.64 24.96 -36.25
C LYS A 397 14.00 25.96 -37.19
N THR A 398 14.39 25.85 -38.46
CA THR A 398 13.71 26.52 -39.57
C THR A 398 12.45 25.79 -39.99
N LYS A 399 11.55 26.46 -40.71
CA LYS A 399 10.37 25.83 -41.32
C LYS A 399 10.74 24.61 -42.17
N ALA A 400 11.80 24.71 -42.98
CA ALA A 400 12.24 23.61 -43.85
C ALA A 400 12.72 22.39 -43.06
N GLN A 401 13.44 22.61 -41.94
CA GLN A 401 13.87 21.54 -41.05
C GLN A 401 12.69 20.87 -40.35
N LEU A 402 11.73 21.66 -39.83
CA LEU A 402 10.50 21.11 -39.23
C LEU A 402 9.72 20.28 -40.25
N GLN A 403 9.52 20.81 -41.46
CA GLN A 403 8.85 20.09 -42.55
C GLN A 403 9.57 18.78 -42.89
N THR A 404 10.91 18.79 -42.96
CA THR A 404 11.69 17.56 -43.22
C THR A 404 11.46 16.48 -42.16
N ILE A 405 11.33 16.86 -40.89
CA ILE A 405 11.05 15.92 -39.79
C ILE A 405 9.66 15.32 -39.91
N VAL A 406 8.65 16.12 -40.26
CA VAL A 406 7.24 15.71 -40.29
C VAL A 406 6.84 15.03 -41.61
N GLN A 407 7.57 15.28 -42.71
CA GLN A 407 7.23 14.80 -44.06
C GLN A 407 7.04 13.28 -44.18
N PRO A 408 7.87 12.40 -43.57
CA PRO A 408 7.66 10.95 -43.65
C PRO A 408 6.29 10.51 -43.11
N PHE A 409 5.83 11.14 -42.04
CA PHE A 409 4.50 10.91 -41.47
C PHE A 409 3.39 11.38 -42.41
N LEU A 410 3.51 12.57 -43.00
CA LEU A 410 2.53 13.09 -43.97
C LEU A 410 2.43 12.20 -45.22
N ASN A 411 3.55 11.65 -45.65
CA ASN A 411 3.59 10.68 -46.75
C ASN A 411 2.86 9.38 -46.38
N GLU A 412 3.02 8.88 -45.14
CA GLU A 412 2.30 7.69 -44.67
C GLU A 412 0.79 7.94 -44.60
N LEU A 413 0.34 9.09 -44.08
CA LEU A 413 -1.08 9.49 -44.11
C LEU A 413 -1.64 9.50 -45.52
N THR A 414 -0.92 10.12 -46.46
CA THR A 414 -1.32 10.17 -47.88
C THR A 414 -1.40 8.77 -48.49
N SER A 415 -0.43 7.90 -48.20
CA SER A 415 -0.41 6.52 -48.71
C SER A 415 -1.56 5.66 -48.18
N LYS A 416 -2.05 5.97 -46.98
CA LYS A 416 -3.22 5.33 -46.34
C LYS A 416 -4.55 5.96 -46.76
N GLY A 417 -4.53 6.97 -47.62
CA GLY A 417 -5.73 7.67 -48.07
C GLY A 417 -6.40 8.51 -46.99
N VAL A 418 -5.66 8.95 -45.96
CA VAL A 418 -6.19 9.82 -44.89
C VAL A 418 -6.07 11.29 -45.35
N PRO A 419 -7.18 12.01 -45.56
CA PRO A 419 -7.15 13.43 -45.89
C PRO A 419 -6.80 14.28 -44.66
N PHE A 420 -5.98 15.31 -44.83
CA PHE A 420 -5.56 16.22 -43.77
C PHE A 420 -5.21 17.61 -44.32
N ASP A 421 -5.29 18.62 -43.46
CA ASP A 421 -4.67 19.93 -43.66
C ASP A 421 -3.36 19.99 -42.88
N PHE A 422 -2.31 20.55 -43.48
CA PHE A 422 -1.03 20.80 -42.82
C PHE A 422 -0.47 22.16 -43.19
N THR A 423 -0.12 22.96 -42.17
CA THR A 423 0.53 24.26 -42.36
C THR A 423 1.78 24.35 -41.50
N ALA A 424 2.76 25.15 -41.95
CA ALA A 424 3.98 25.40 -41.18
C ALA A 424 4.44 26.85 -41.37
N LYS A 425 4.93 27.45 -40.28
CA LYS A 425 5.37 28.86 -40.18
C LYS A 425 6.67 28.95 -39.40
N GLU A 426 7.48 29.95 -39.75
CA GLU A 426 8.74 30.27 -39.07
C GLU A 426 8.58 31.58 -38.30
N PHE A 427 9.28 31.67 -37.16
CA PHE A 427 9.18 32.77 -36.20
C PHE A 427 10.59 33.25 -35.81
N PRO A 428 10.79 34.58 -35.66
CA PRO A 428 12.09 35.13 -35.27
C PRO A 428 12.56 34.67 -33.87
N THR A 429 11.61 34.44 -32.96
CA THR A 429 11.87 33.97 -31.59
C THR A 429 10.86 32.91 -31.19
N PHE A 430 11.15 32.17 -30.11
CA PHE A 430 10.16 31.28 -29.49
C PHE A 430 8.99 32.08 -28.90
N TYR A 431 9.24 33.28 -28.36
CA TYR A 431 8.15 34.14 -27.88
C TYR A 431 7.12 34.48 -28.97
N ASP A 432 7.60 34.82 -30.18
CA ASP A 432 6.71 35.13 -31.32
C ASP A 432 5.87 33.90 -31.72
N LEU A 433 6.48 32.71 -31.73
CA LEU A 433 5.76 31.46 -31.93
C LEU A 433 4.73 31.24 -30.82
N TYR A 434 5.13 31.49 -29.57
CA TYR A 434 4.31 31.26 -28.40
C TYR A 434 3.02 32.09 -28.43
N VAL A 435 3.15 33.38 -28.74
CA VAL A 435 2.01 34.31 -28.81
C VAL A 435 1.11 34.04 -30.03
N ASP A 436 1.66 33.52 -31.12
CA ASP A 436 0.91 33.24 -32.35
C ASP A 436 0.14 31.91 -32.29
N LEU A 437 0.73 30.87 -31.69
CA LEU A 437 0.21 29.49 -31.79
C LEU A 437 -0.38 28.93 -30.49
N PHE A 438 -0.07 29.48 -29.32
CA PHE A 438 -0.66 29.04 -28.07
C PHE A 438 -1.77 29.99 -27.62
N GLU A 439 -2.98 29.46 -27.56
CA GLU A 439 -4.17 30.21 -27.16
C GLU A 439 -4.32 30.26 -25.63
N VAL A 440 -5.08 31.24 -25.16
CA VAL A 440 -5.59 31.22 -23.78
C VAL A 440 -6.77 30.24 -23.77
N GLU A 441 -6.73 29.25 -22.88
CA GLU A 441 -7.78 28.24 -22.78
C GLU A 441 -9.10 28.83 -22.24
N ASN A 442 -10.19 28.06 -22.29
CA ASN A 442 -11.47 28.49 -21.71
C ASN A 442 -11.55 28.12 -20.22
N SER A 443 -11.99 29.05 -19.38
CA SER A 443 -12.32 28.78 -17.97
C SER A 443 -13.82 28.52 -17.74
N GLY A 444 -14.18 28.20 -16.50
CA GLY A 444 -15.57 28.15 -16.05
C GLY A 444 -16.29 26.84 -16.32
N SER A 445 -15.61 25.86 -16.96
CA SER A 445 -16.16 24.55 -17.28
C SER A 445 -16.11 23.59 -16.09
N SER A 446 -17.08 22.67 -16.04
CA SER A 446 -17.12 21.56 -15.08
C SER A 446 -16.75 20.26 -15.78
N ALA A 447 -15.63 19.68 -15.39
CA ALA A 447 -15.15 18.42 -15.93
C ALA A 447 -14.30 17.67 -14.89
N LEU A 448 -14.19 16.37 -15.09
CA LEU A 448 -13.25 15.50 -14.41
C LEU A 448 -12.02 15.29 -15.30
N THR A 449 -10.84 15.19 -14.68
CA THR A 449 -9.56 15.07 -15.38
C THR A 449 -8.81 13.84 -14.91
N GLY A 450 -8.36 13.02 -15.85
CA GLY A 450 -7.45 11.89 -15.65
C GLY A 450 -6.19 12.04 -16.50
N GLY A 451 -5.35 11.01 -16.54
CA GLY A 451 -4.22 11.03 -17.46
C GLY A 451 -3.17 9.95 -17.27
N TRP A 452 -2.40 9.68 -18.32
CA TRP A 452 -1.36 8.64 -18.34
C TRP A 452 -0.24 8.94 -19.35
N MET A 453 0.98 8.51 -19.02
CA MET A 453 2.18 8.65 -19.86
C MET A 453 2.53 7.33 -20.54
N PHE A 454 2.82 7.41 -21.84
CA PHE A 454 3.36 6.32 -22.66
C PHE A 454 4.83 6.58 -22.98
N ASN A 455 5.68 5.60 -22.67
CA ASN A 455 7.11 5.71 -22.92
C ASN A 455 7.49 5.22 -24.32
N HIS A 456 8.75 5.45 -24.72
CA HIS A 456 9.23 5.08 -26.06
C HIS A 456 9.00 3.60 -26.41
N HIS A 457 9.14 2.72 -25.42
CA HIS A 457 8.94 1.30 -25.63
C HIS A 457 7.47 0.99 -25.88
N ASP A 458 6.57 1.53 -25.07
CA ASP A 458 5.13 1.30 -25.22
C ASP A 458 4.62 1.75 -26.60
N VAL A 459 5.02 2.95 -27.05
CA VAL A 459 4.67 3.48 -28.38
C VAL A 459 5.21 2.57 -29.49
N ALA A 460 6.45 2.06 -29.34
CA ALA A 460 7.07 1.21 -30.34
C ALA A 460 6.46 -0.20 -30.42
N THR A 461 6.00 -0.77 -29.29
CA THR A 461 5.58 -2.18 -29.21
C THR A 461 4.08 -2.40 -29.08
N ASN A 462 3.33 -1.38 -28.65
CA ASN A 462 1.91 -1.52 -28.31
C ASN A 462 1.06 -0.32 -28.79
N ASN A 463 1.43 0.32 -29.90
CA ASN A 463 0.68 1.45 -30.46
C ASN A 463 -0.82 1.14 -30.62
N ASP A 464 -1.17 -0.03 -31.16
CA ASP A 464 -2.56 -0.39 -31.41
C ASP A 464 -3.37 -0.51 -30.11
N GLY A 465 -2.79 -1.08 -29.04
CA GLY A 465 -3.41 -1.14 -27.73
C GLY A 465 -3.60 0.25 -27.10
N ILE A 466 -2.69 1.19 -27.34
CA ILE A 466 -2.83 2.59 -26.92
C ILE A 466 -3.98 3.26 -27.67
N ILE A 467 -4.09 3.04 -28.99
CA ILE A 467 -5.20 3.58 -29.79
C ILE A 467 -6.55 2.98 -29.37
N ASP A 468 -6.59 1.70 -28.99
CA ASP A 468 -7.81 1.11 -28.43
C ASP A 468 -8.19 1.72 -27.07
N ALA A 469 -7.21 2.05 -26.23
CA ALA A 469 -7.48 2.84 -25.03
C ALA A 469 -7.99 4.25 -25.38
N PHE A 470 -7.45 4.91 -26.41
CA PHE A 470 -7.95 6.21 -26.87
C PHE A 470 -9.42 6.15 -27.32
N LYS A 471 -9.83 5.06 -27.99
CA LYS A 471 -11.25 4.84 -28.32
C LYS A 471 -12.13 4.80 -27.08
N THR A 472 -11.68 4.09 -26.04
CA THR A 472 -12.39 4.01 -24.75
C THR A 472 -12.52 5.38 -24.09
N VAL A 473 -11.49 6.22 -24.14
CA VAL A 473 -11.59 7.58 -23.59
C VAL A 473 -12.65 8.42 -24.32
N LEU A 474 -12.74 8.34 -25.65
CA LEU A 474 -13.71 9.12 -26.41
C LEU A 474 -15.15 8.63 -26.25
N ALA A 475 -15.33 7.32 -26.08
CA ALA A 475 -16.63 6.67 -25.94
C ALA A 475 -16.63 5.63 -24.81
N PRO A 476 -16.52 6.06 -23.54
CA PRO A 476 -16.39 5.15 -22.40
C PRO A 476 -17.69 4.41 -22.08
N ARG A 477 -18.83 5.00 -22.44
CA ARG A 477 -20.19 4.44 -22.27
C ARG A 477 -21.08 4.99 -23.38
N ALA A 478 -22.16 4.30 -23.72
CA ALA A 478 -23.01 4.66 -24.86
C ALA A 478 -23.67 6.06 -24.76
N ASP A 479 -23.84 6.59 -23.54
CA ASP A 479 -24.41 7.90 -23.22
C ASP A 479 -23.35 8.98 -22.92
N LEU A 480 -22.07 8.62 -22.90
CA LEU A 480 -20.98 9.49 -22.49
C LEU A 480 -19.97 9.69 -23.62
N PHE A 481 -19.47 10.92 -23.73
CA PHE A 481 -18.38 11.27 -24.62
C PHE A 481 -17.29 12.00 -23.83
N GLY A 482 -16.07 11.52 -23.96
CA GLY A 482 -14.88 12.18 -23.45
C GLY A 482 -14.11 12.86 -24.58
N PHE A 483 -13.07 13.59 -24.19
CA PHE A 483 -12.02 14.02 -25.10
C PHE A 483 -10.67 13.91 -24.41
N MET A 484 -9.59 14.05 -25.17
CA MET A 484 -8.24 14.00 -24.62
C MET A 484 -7.34 15.06 -25.24
N ILE A 485 -6.35 15.45 -24.45
CA ILE A 485 -5.29 16.38 -24.84
C ILE A 485 -3.98 15.61 -24.67
N GLY A 486 -3.17 15.55 -25.72
CA GLY A 486 -1.90 14.85 -25.72
C GLY A 486 -0.72 15.78 -25.90
N HIS A 487 0.39 15.41 -25.27
CA HIS A 487 1.63 16.16 -25.24
C HIS A 487 2.80 15.25 -25.59
N LEU A 488 3.38 15.45 -26.76
CA LEU A 488 4.57 14.72 -27.17
C LEU A 488 5.82 15.48 -26.70
N PHE A 489 6.54 14.92 -25.74
CA PHE A 489 7.82 15.45 -25.26
C PHE A 489 8.66 14.34 -24.61
N ASN A 490 9.98 14.54 -24.59
CA ASN A 490 10.91 13.65 -23.88
C ASN A 490 11.87 14.46 -23.00
N PRO A 491 11.63 14.60 -21.68
CA PRO A 491 12.48 15.40 -20.81
C PRO A 491 13.88 14.78 -20.63
N GLY A 492 14.06 13.49 -20.94
CA GLY A 492 15.35 12.80 -20.89
C GLY A 492 16.27 13.10 -22.08
N TYR A 493 15.74 13.66 -23.17
CA TYR A 493 16.51 14.00 -24.36
C TYR A 493 17.61 15.04 -24.06
N GLY A 494 17.22 16.21 -23.55
CA GLY A 494 18.16 17.26 -23.16
C GLY A 494 18.66 17.17 -21.72
N ALA A 495 17.99 16.40 -20.85
CA ALA A 495 18.29 16.30 -19.42
C ALA A 495 18.11 14.85 -18.90
N PRO A 496 19.02 13.92 -19.26
CA PRO A 496 18.88 12.49 -18.94
C PRO A 496 18.92 12.18 -17.44
N GLN A 497 19.51 13.06 -16.63
CA GLN A 497 19.53 12.96 -15.17
C GLN A 497 18.74 14.11 -14.55
N SER A 498 17.96 13.79 -13.52
CA SER A 498 17.20 14.78 -12.74
C SER A 498 17.70 14.88 -11.32
N ASN A 499 17.74 16.11 -10.81
CA ASN A 499 17.81 16.39 -9.38
C ASN A 499 16.50 17.03 -8.92
N SER A 500 15.39 16.38 -9.27
CA SER A 500 14.02 16.70 -8.87
C SER A 500 13.35 15.42 -8.37
N ALA A 501 12.20 15.55 -7.73
CA ALA A 501 11.39 14.44 -7.24
C ALA A 501 10.41 13.89 -8.28
N THR A 502 10.51 14.28 -9.56
CA THR A 502 9.65 13.76 -10.63
C THR A 502 9.84 12.25 -10.79
N HIS A 503 8.76 11.54 -11.14
CA HIS A 503 8.82 10.10 -11.42
C HIS A 503 9.98 9.75 -12.39
N PRO A 504 10.85 8.77 -12.08
CA PRO A 504 12.01 8.46 -12.93
C PRO A 504 11.65 8.06 -14.36
N SER A 505 10.53 7.34 -14.56
CA SER A 505 10.05 6.93 -15.90
C SER A 505 9.81 8.09 -16.87
N TRP A 506 9.62 9.32 -16.38
CA TRP A 506 9.51 10.49 -17.25
C TRP A 506 10.71 10.67 -18.17
N ARG A 507 11.91 10.23 -17.78
CA ARG A 507 13.12 10.37 -18.60
C ARG A 507 13.12 9.51 -19.87
N ASN A 508 12.12 8.65 -20.05
CA ASN A 508 11.91 7.91 -21.29
C ASN A 508 10.50 8.15 -21.88
N ALA A 509 9.82 9.22 -21.46
CA ALA A 509 8.47 9.54 -21.94
C ALA A 509 8.47 9.94 -23.42
N THR A 510 7.39 9.59 -24.12
CA THR A 510 7.12 10.02 -25.50
C THR A 510 5.85 10.84 -25.55
N ASP A 511 4.78 10.31 -24.96
CA ASP A 511 3.46 10.90 -24.97
C ASP A 511 2.90 10.96 -23.55
N PHE A 512 2.20 12.05 -23.26
CA PHE A 512 1.40 12.20 -22.06
C PHE A 512 0.00 12.65 -22.44
N ILE A 513 -0.99 11.86 -22.04
CA ILE A 513 -2.40 12.08 -22.33
C ILE A 513 -3.11 12.55 -21.08
N ILE A 514 -3.81 13.67 -21.22
CA ILE A 514 -4.82 14.18 -20.28
C ILE A 514 -6.17 13.70 -20.79
N THR A 515 -6.94 13.03 -19.94
CA THR A 515 -8.32 12.64 -20.24
C THR A 515 -9.26 13.63 -19.61
N VAL A 516 -10.31 14.01 -20.34
CA VAL A 516 -11.32 14.94 -19.85
C VAL A 516 -12.71 14.34 -20.04
N LEU A 517 -13.43 14.21 -18.94
CA LEU A 517 -14.82 13.78 -18.92
C LEU A 517 -15.71 14.96 -18.49
N PRO A 518 -16.46 15.58 -19.42
CA PRO A 518 -17.37 16.69 -19.11
C PRO A 518 -18.42 16.28 -18.07
N VAL A 519 -18.71 17.19 -17.14
CA VAL A 519 -19.74 16.99 -16.11
C VAL A 519 -20.85 18.01 -16.35
N PRO A 520 -22.12 17.57 -16.55
CA PRO A 520 -23.23 18.49 -16.77
C PRO A 520 -23.40 19.51 -15.64
N ASP A 521 -23.79 20.72 -16.01
CA ASP A 521 -24.10 21.77 -15.06
C ASP A 521 -25.24 21.35 -14.13
N GLY A 522 -25.07 21.59 -12.82
CA GLY A 522 -26.06 21.21 -11.81
C GLY A 522 -26.19 19.70 -11.60
N ALA A 523 -25.25 18.88 -12.11
CA ALA A 523 -25.23 17.44 -11.85
C ALA A 523 -25.34 17.14 -10.34
N SER A 524 -26.20 16.17 -10.02
CA SER A 524 -26.36 15.70 -8.64
C SER A 524 -25.08 15.01 -8.15
N LEU A 525 -24.89 14.93 -6.83
CA LEU A 525 -23.73 14.23 -6.26
C LEU A 525 -23.65 12.76 -6.70
N ALA A 526 -24.79 12.11 -6.95
CA ALA A 526 -24.83 10.75 -7.47
C ALA A 526 -24.30 10.66 -8.92
N ILE A 527 -24.66 11.60 -9.79
CA ILE A 527 -24.14 11.67 -11.16
C ILE A 527 -22.64 11.96 -11.13
N LYS A 528 -22.19 12.89 -10.27
CA LYS A 528 -20.75 13.19 -10.12
C LYS A 528 -19.95 11.96 -9.67
N ALA A 529 -20.50 11.17 -8.75
CA ALA A 529 -19.89 9.92 -8.30
C ALA A 529 -19.83 8.86 -9.42
N ASP A 530 -20.90 8.69 -10.20
CA ASP A 530 -20.93 7.80 -11.38
C ASP A 530 -19.86 8.20 -12.41
N LEU A 531 -19.77 9.49 -12.75
CA LEU A 531 -18.77 9.98 -13.71
C LEU A 531 -17.33 9.83 -13.18
N GLN A 532 -17.12 10.00 -11.88
CA GLN A 532 -15.82 9.74 -11.27
C GLN A 532 -15.44 8.26 -11.36
N ASP A 533 -16.38 7.34 -11.15
CA ASP A 533 -16.14 5.91 -11.31
C ASP A 533 -15.80 5.55 -12.77
N VAL A 534 -16.53 6.12 -13.74
CA VAL A 534 -16.21 5.97 -15.17
C VAL A 534 -14.80 6.48 -15.48
N LEU A 535 -14.40 7.65 -14.96
CA LEU A 535 -13.05 8.15 -15.15
C LEU A 535 -12.00 7.17 -14.58
N THR A 536 -12.14 6.80 -13.30
CA THR A 536 -11.11 6.03 -12.58
C THR A 536 -11.01 4.58 -13.08
N ASN A 537 -12.15 3.91 -13.27
CA ASN A 537 -12.23 2.47 -13.45
C ASN A 537 -12.51 2.04 -14.90
N THR A 538 -12.86 2.97 -15.80
CA THR A 538 -13.04 2.69 -17.23
C THR A 538 -11.99 3.41 -18.07
N ILE A 539 -11.96 4.74 -18.03
CA ILE A 539 -11.10 5.57 -18.88
C ILE A 539 -9.62 5.37 -18.51
N ASP A 540 -9.24 5.71 -17.28
CA ASP A 540 -7.83 5.66 -16.88
C ASP A 540 -7.34 4.22 -16.73
N GLU A 541 -8.21 3.26 -16.41
CA GLU A 541 -7.86 1.85 -16.40
C GLU A 541 -7.44 1.34 -17.79
N ALA A 542 -8.16 1.73 -18.85
CA ALA A 542 -7.79 1.36 -20.21
C ALA A 542 -6.38 1.88 -20.58
N LEU A 543 -6.05 3.11 -20.18
CA LEU A 543 -4.73 3.69 -20.40
C LEU A 543 -3.64 2.97 -19.60
N ARG A 544 -3.90 2.64 -18.33
CA ARG A 544 -2.97 1.87 -17.47
C ARG A 544 -2.69 0.48 -18.02
N GLN A 545 -3.69 -0.19 -18.58
CA GLN A 545 -3.52 -1.50 -19.20
C GLN A 545 -2.71 -1.42 -20.51
N ALA A 546 -2.91 -0.35 -21.28
CA ALA A 546 -2.13 -0.11 -22.50
C ALA A 546 -0.65 0.20 -22.23
N SER A 547 -0.32 0.76 -21.06
CA SER A 547 1.06 0.96 -20.60
C SER A 547 1.21 0.73 -19.08
N THR A 548 1.56 -0.51 -18.73
CA THR A 548 1.84 -0.88 -17.33
C THR A 548 3.16 -0.32 -16.79
N SER A 549 4.04 0.15 -17.69
CA SER A 549 5.33 0.76 -17.35
C SER A 549 5.29 2.30 -17.33
N GLY A 550 4.12 2.86 -17.67
CA GLY A 550 3.83 4.28 -17.62
C GLY A 550 3.76 4.84 -16.21
N CYS A 551 3.51 6.14 -16.14
CA CYS A 551 3.27 6.89 -14.92
C CYS A 551 2.29 8.02 -15.25
N THR A 552 1.99 8.91 -14.31
CA THR A 552 1.15 10.07 -14.63
C THR A 552 1.58 11.33 -13.90
N TYR A 553 1.14 12.47 -14.43
CA TYR A 553 1.55 13.78 -14.00
C TYR A 553 0.62 14.29 -12.90
N VAL A 554 1.17 14.50 -11.70
CA VAL A 554 0.40 14.87 -10.49
C VAL A 554 -0.46 16.15 -10.60
N ASN A 555 -0.28 16.97 -11.65
CA ASN A 555 -1.11 18.15 -11.88
C ASN A 555 -2.29 17.90 -12.83
N GLU A 556 -2.22 16.86 -13.66
CA GLU A 556 -3.15 16.57 -14.76
C GLU A 556 -3.50 15.07 -14.71
N ALA A 557 -4.04 14.60 -13.59
CA ALA A 557 -4.30 13.19 -13.37
C ALA A 557 -5.53 12.97 -12.48
N ASP A 558 -6.06 11.76 -12.46
CA ASP A 558 -7.12 11.38 -11.55
C ASP A 558 -6.54 11.30 -10.12
N PRO A 559 -6.96 12.16 -9.18
CA PRO A 559 -6.45 12.10 -7.83
C PRO A 559 -6.91 10.83 -7.10
N TYR A 560 -7.97 10.16 -7.56
CA TYR A 560 -8.55 8.99 -6.91
C TYR A 560 -8.07 7.67 -7.51
N GLN A 561 -7.18 7.70 -8.50
CA GLN A 561 -6.65 6.48 -9.11
C GLN A 561 -6.01 5.56 -8.05
N PRO A 562 -6.16 4.23 -8.20
CA PRO A 562 -5.52 3.29 -7.32
C PRO A 562 -3.99 3.45 -7.39
N ASN A 563 -3.33 3.31 -6.24
CA ASN A 563 -1.86 3.39 -6.14
C ASN A 563 -1.24 4.71 -6.66
N TRP A 564 -1.94 5.84 -6.53
CA TRP A 564 -1.46 7.17 -6.94
C TRP A 564 -0.03 7.50 -6.47
N GLN A 565 0.40 6.97 -5.32
CA GLN A 565 1.76 7.14 -4.81
C GLN A 565 2.82 6.62 -5.80
N SER A 566 2.57 5.42 -6.35
CA SER A 566 3.43 4.80 -7.34
C SER A 566 3.29 5.50 -8.68
N ALA A 567 2.06 5.80 -9.11
CA ALA A 567 1.83 6.43 -10.41
C ALA A 567 2.41 7.85 -10.52
N PHE A 568 2.38 8.65 -9.44
CA PHE A 568 2.87 10.03 -9.45
C PHE A 568 4.39 10.13 -9.21
N TRP A 569 4.97 9.29 -8.35
CA TRP A 569 6.39 9.43 -7.96
C TRP A 569 7.19 8.13 -7.91
N GLY A 570 6.56 6.95 -7.98
CA GLY A 570 7.25 5.66 -8.02
C GLY A 570 8.23 5.49 -6.86
N SER A 571 9.51 5.27 -7.18
CA SER A 571 10.58 5.09 -6.19
C SER A 571 10.86 6.33 -5.32
N GLU A 572 10.42 7.53 -5.74
CA GLU A 572 10.69 8.78 -5.03
C GLU A 572 9.69 9.04 -3.88
N TYR A 573 8.52 8.41 -3.91
CA TYR A 573 7.45 8.65 -2.94
C TYR A 573 7.87 8.44 -1.47
N PRO A 574 8.62 7.38 -1.08
CA PRO A 574 9.02 7.20 0.32
C PRO A 574 9.86 8.36 0.86
N LYS A 575 10.75 8.92 0.03
CA LYS A 575 11.58 10.09 0.39
C LYS A 575 10.71 11.33 0.54
N LEU A 576 9.78 11.57 -0.39
CA LEU A 576 8.81 12.65 -0.34
C LEU A 576 7.94 12.60 0.93
N LYS A 577 7.44 11.41 1.29
CA LYS A 577 6.67 11.20 2.53
C LYS A 577 7.51 11.49 3.78
N SER A 578 8.78 11.07 3.79
CA SER A 578 9.67 11.38 4.92
C SER A 578 9.93 12.88 5.06
N ILE A 579 10.08 13.61 3.95
CA ILE A 579 10.31 15.06 3.96
C ILE A 579 9.04 15.78 4.40
N ARG A 580 7.86 15.32 3.97
CA ARG A 580 6.56 15.85 4.41
C ARG A 580 6.44 15.80 5.93
N SER A 581 6.76 14.66 6.54
CA SER A 581 6.71 14.49 8.00
C SER A 581 7.71 15.38 8.74
N LYS A 582 8.84 15.76 8.11
CA LYS A 582 9.81 16.69 8.69
C LYS A 582 9.30 18.13 8.68
N TYR A 583 8.79 18.61 7.55
CA TYR A 583 8.46 20.02 7.36
C TYR A 583 7.05 20.41 7.81
N ASP A 584 6.12 19.45 7.86
CA ASP A 584 4.76 19.70 8.36
C ASP A 584 4.18 18.48 9.10
N PRO A 585 4.70 18.15 10.29
CA PRO A 585 4.23 17.02 11.09
C PRO A 585 2.78 17.14 11.59
N LEU A 586 2.23 18.36 11.62
CA LEU A 586 0.88 18.65 12.14
C LEU A 586 -0.20 18.60 11.05
N GLY A 587 0.16 18.47 9.78
CA GLY A 587 -0.79 18.52 8.68
C GLY A 587 -1.47 19.89 8.57
N VAL A 588 -0.69 20.96 8.62
CA VAL A 588 -1.15 22.33 8.33
C VAL A 588 -1.53 22.42 6.85
N PHE A 589 -0.70 21.84 5.98
CA PHE A 589 -0.94 21.78 4.55
C PHE A 589 -1.69 20.49 4.18
N TYR A 590 -2.69 20.60 3.32
CA TYR A 590 -3.38 19.44 2.76
C TYR A 590 -3.73 19.71 1.31
N ALA A 591 -3.46 18.73 0.47
CA ALA A 591 -3.92 18.66 -0.89
C ALA A 591 -4.22 17.19 -1.21
N VAL A 592 -5.29 16.92 -1.96
CA VAL A 592 -5.66 15.54 -2.32
C VAL A 592 -4.50 14.86 -3.05
N SER A 593 -4.26 13.61 -2.70
CA SER A 593 -3.24 12.72 -3.32
C SER A 593 -1.86 13.35 -3.42
N THR A 594 -1.41 13.96 -2.31
CA THR A 594 -0.04 14.44 -2.12
C THR A 594 0.66 13.69 -0.98
N PRO A 595 2.01 13.64 -0.94
CA PRO A 595 2.71 12.77 -0.01
C PRO A 595 2.32 13.05 1.45
N GLY A 596 1.86 12.02 2.17
CA GLY A 596 1.50 12.12 3.59
C GLY A 596 0.04 12.49 3.88
N THR A 597 -0.81 12.62 2.86
CA THR A 597 -2.24 12.94 3.04
C THR A 597 -3.16 11.72 3.09
N GLU A 598 -2.62 10.50 3.03
CA GLU A 598 -3.41 9.24 2.98
C GLU A 598 -4.32 9.00 4.19
N SER A 599 -4.01 9.63 5.32
CA SER A 599 -4.81 9.53 6.56
C SER A 599 -5.86 10.65 6.70
N TRP A 600 -5.93 11.54 5.71
CA TRP A 600 -6.86 12.66 5.67
C TRP A 600 -7.95 12.39 4.64
N GLU A 601 -9.19 12.60 5.04
CA GLU A 601 -10.39 12.37 4.25
C GLU A 601 -11.27 13.62 4.28
N VAL A 602 -11.94 13.91 3.17
CA VAL A 602 -13.00 14.92 3.15
C VAL A 602 -14.33 14.20 3.29
N ILE A 603 -14.94 14.33 4.47
CA ILE A 603 -16.21 13.71 4.84
C ILE A 603 -17.37 14.71 4.70
N GLU A 604 -18.58 14.30 5.06
CA GLU A 604 -19.80 15.12 5.00
C GLU A 604 -20.00 15.74 3.61
N ASP A 605 -20.12 14.88 2.60
CA ASP A 605 -20.38 15.26 1.22
C ASP A 605 -19.44 16.35 0.70
N GLY A 606 -18.12 16.16 0.90
CA GLY A 606 -17.08 17.03 0.33
C GLY A 606 -16.76 18.30 1.15
N THR A 607 -17.34 18.46 2.34
CA THR A 607 -17.19 19.70 3.11
C THR A 607 -16.09 19.63 4.19
N ARG A 608 -16.02 18.54 4.97
CA ARG A 608 -15.15 18.50 6.16
C ARG A 608 -13.91 17.67 5.96
N LEU A 609 -12.77 18.35 5.88
CA LEU A 609 -11.44 17.73 5.98
C LEU A 609 -11.16 17.28 7.42
N CYS A 610 -10.94 15.98 7.57
CA CYS A 610 -10.61 15.36 8.83
C CYS A 610 -9.52 14.30 8.68
N LYS A 611 -8.75 14.12 9.75
CA LYS A 611 -7.81 13.02 9.87
C LYS A 611 -8.51 11.84 10.51
N LYS A 612 -8.52 10.68 9.86
CA LYS A 612 -9.11 9.48 10.44
C LYS A 612 -8.35 9.09 11.70
N LEU A 613 -9.06 9.06 12.83
CA LEU A 613 -8.53 8.59 14.09
C LEU A 613 -8.69 7.08 14.12
N SER A 614 -7.58 6.37 14.01
CA SER A 614 -7.53 4.98 14.47
C SER A 614 -8.01 4.95 15.92
N CYS A 615 -9.03 4.14 16.22
CA CYS A 615 -9.69 4.11 17.52
C CYS A 615 -8.68 3.77 18.65
N SER A 616 -8.06 4.80 19.22
CA SER A 616 -7.27 4.85 20.46
C SER A 616 -6.75 6.29 20.67
N THR A 617 -7.62 7.28 20.79
CA THR A 617 -7.29 8.56 21.46
C THR A 617 -8.58 9.30 21.82
N HIS A 618 -9.00 9.25 23.09
CA HIS A 618 -9.88 10.28 23.62
C HIS A 618 -9.02 11.52 23.89
N LEU A 619 -9.24 12.59 23.11
CA LEU A 619 -8.80 13.93 23.47
C LEU A 619 -9.73 14.45 24.56
N ILE A 620 -9.19 14.75 25.75
CA ILE A 620 -9.90 15.53 26.78
C ILE A 620 -9.33 16.96 26.72
N ILE A 621 -10.20 17.90 26.33
CA ILE A 621 -9.97 19.35 26.36
C ILE A 621 -10.66 19.87 27.62
N SER A 622 -9.93 20.48 28.56
CA SER A 622 -10.53 21.12 29.73
C SER A 622 -10.56 22.65 29.57
N SER A 623 -11.74 23.26 29.64
CA SER A 623 -11.89 24.67 30.01
C SER A 623 -12.63 24.74 31.34
N GLY A 624 -12.01 25.39 32.33
CA GLY A 624 -12.52 25.46 33.69
C GLY A 624 -13.26 26.76 33.98
N SER A 625 -14.41 26.65 34.63
CA SER A 625 -14.87 27.61 35.64
C SER A 625 -15.88 26.96 36.60
N ARG A 626 -15.45 26.90 37.87
CA ARG A 626 -16.13 26.64 39.17
C ARG A 626 -17.63 26.98 39.26
N VAL A 627 -18.49 26.43 40.14
CA VAL A 627 -18.50 25.43 41.26
C VAL A 627 -20.00 25.21 41.58
N ASP A 628 -20.43 23.99 41.92
CA ASP A 628 -21.24 23.67 43.13
C ASP A 628 -21.54 22.16 43.21
N ASP A 629 -21.54 21.68 44.46
CA ASP A 629 -21.36 20.30 44.94
C ASP A 629 -22.56 19.34 44.72
N ASP A 630 -22.29 18.09 44.33
CA ASP A 630 -22.72 16.86 45.02
C ASP A 630 -22.33 15.56 44.24
N ALA A 631 -21.99 14.51 45.00
CA ALA A 631 -21.85 13.07 44.65
C ALA A 631 -20.43 12.46 44.37
N PRO A 632 -20.19 11.17 44.75
CA PRO A 632 -18.93 10.76 45.38
C PRO A 632 -18.02 9.80 44.57
N ASN A 633 -16.70 9.93 44.82
CA ASN A 633 -15.61 8.96 44.73
C ASN A 633 -15.35 8.21 43.40
N GLY A 634 -14.48 8.79 42.56
CA GLY A 634 -13.71 8.09 41.53
C GLY A 634 -12.20 8.26 41.74
N LYS A 635 -11.49 7.15 41.98
CA LYS A 635 -10.02 7.06 42.00
C LYS A 635 -9.58 6.32 40.74
N ASP A 636 -9.10 7.04 39.73
CA ASP A 636 -8.25 6.50 38.65
C ASP A 636 -7.23 7.57 38.25
N ALA A 637 -5.99 7.37 38.68
CA ALA A 637 -4.82 8.13 38.23
C ALA A 637 -3.61 7.18 38.18
N CYS A 638 -2.97 7.04 37.01
CA CYS A 638 -1.60 6.55 36.80
C CYS A 638 -1.26 6.47 35.29
N PRO A 639 0.02 6.39 34.86
CA PRO A 639 1.15 7.31 35.02
C PRO A 639 1.74 7.74 33.63
N PRO A 640 2.71 8.68 33.55
CA PRO A 640 3.15 9.26 32.27
C PRO A 640 4.09 8.32 31.47
N SER A 641 3.92 8.26 30.14
CA SER A 641 4.80 7.48 29.25
C SER A 641 6.07 8.26 28.90
N THR A 642 7.21 7.73 29.34
CA THR A 642 8.55 8.16 28.95
C THR A 642 8.85 7.87 27.48
N GLN A 643 9.38 8.87 26.75
CA GLN A 643 9.98 8.67 25.43
C GLN A 643 11.34 7.97 25.57
N PRO A 644 11.70 6.97 24.74
CA PRO A 644 13.07 6.50 24.65
C PRO A 644 13.86 7.37 23.66
N GLY A 645 15.00 7.88 24.12
CA GLY A 645 15.90 8.75 23.39
C GLY A 645 16.56 8.12 22.15
N GLY A 646 17.15 9.01 21.36
CA GLY A 646 17.86 8.71 20.13
C GLY A 646 18.95 7.66 20.31
N GLY A 647 18.85 6.58 19.54
CA GLY A 647 19.82 5.52 19.46
C GLY A 647 19.52 4.62 18.27
N PHE A 648 20.43 3.71 17.97
CA PHE A 648 20.45 2.71 16.88
C PHE A 648 19.08 2.15 16.42
N ALA A 649 18.08 2.09 17.30
CA ALA A 649 16.69 1.74 17.01
C ALA A 649 15.99 2.63 15.96
N ALA A 650 16.22 3.95 15.96
CA ALA A 650 15.63 4.87 14.98
C ALA A 650 16.23 4.71 13.57
N LEU A 651 17.48 4.23 13.52
CA LEU A 651 18.22 3.93 12.29
C LEU A 651 17.74 2.61 11.68
N LEU A 652 17.41 1.61 12.52
CA LEU A 652 16.75 0.37 12.09
C LEU A 652 15.33 0.64 11.56
N GLN A 653 14.55 1.49 12.24
CA GLN A 653 13.18 1.81 11.83
C GLN A 653 13.09 2.55 10.48
N LYS A 654 14.16 3.26 10.08
CA LYS A 654 14.31 3.91 8.78
C LYS A 654 14.71 2.94 7.65
N ALA A 655 15.44 1.86 7.96
CA ALA A 655 15.86 0.85 6.99
C ALA A 655 14.75 -0.16 6.62
N LEU A 656 13.69 -0.24 7.44
CA LEU A 656 12.61 -1.22 7.33
C LEU A 656 11.30 -0.51 6.95
N GLY A 657 11.06 -0.38 5.64
CA GLY A 657 10.04 0.46 4.99
C GLY A 657 8.57 0.28 5.43
N ALA A 658 7.72 1.21 4.97
CA ALA A 658 6.38 1.54 5.49
C ALA A 658 5.21 0.62 5.08
N ASP A 659 5.48 -0.62 4.66
CA ASP A 659 4.44 -1.58 4.28
C ASP A 659 4.29 -2.65 5.38
N VAL A 660 3.11 -2.71 6.00
CA VAL A 660 2.81 -3.64 7.09
C VAL A 660 2.90 -5.09 6.62
N GLU A 661 2.51 -5.39 5.38
CA GLU A 661 2.66 -6.72 4.78
C GLU A 661 4.14 -7.09 4.74
N LYS A 662 4.99 -6.24 4.18
CA LYS A 662 6.46 -6.48 4.11
C LYS A 662 7.09 -6.60 5.49
N ARG A 663 6.62 -5.87 6.49
CA ARG A 663 7.11 -5.98 7.87
C ARG A 663 6.78 -7.33 8.49
N ILE A 664 5.59 -7.87 8.23
CA ILE A 664 5.15 -9.20 8.68
C ILE A 664 5.94 -10.29 7.95
N LEU A 665 6.09 -10.17 6.63
CA LEU A 665 6.89 -11.09 5.81
C LEU A 665 8.35 -11.14 6.29
N PHE A 666 8.95 -9.98 6.56
CA PHE A 666 10.32 -9.88 7.08
C PHE A 666 10.44 -10.34 8.53
N ALA A 667 9.44 -10.10 9.39
CA ALA A 667 9.39 -10.68 10.73
C ALA A 667 9.41 -12.20 10.66
N GLY A 668 8.58 -12.79 9.79
CA GLY A 668 8.56 -14.22 9.51
C GLY A 668 9.94 -14.71 9.07
N PHE A 669 10.53 -14.08 8.06
CA PHE A 669 11.89 -14.40 7.57
C PHE A 669 12.93 -14.40 8.71
N LEU A 670 13.02 -13.31 9.49
CA LEU A 670 14.06 -13.13 10.51
C LEU A 670 13.91 -14.10 11.69
N ILE A 671 12.68 -14.35 12.13
CA ILE A 671 12.39 -15.29 13.21
C ILE A 671 12.71 -16.71 12.76
N THR A 672 12.27 -17.10 11.56
CA THR A 672 12.52 -18.44 11.03
C THR A 672 13.99 -18.68 10.73
N LEU A 673 14.71 -17.68 10.21
CA LEU A 673 16.17 -17.71 10.05
C LEU A 673 16.87 -18.04 11.38
N SER A 674 16.44 -17.40 12.47
CA SER A 674 16.98 -17.62 13.81
C SER A 674 16.78 -19.07 14.29
N PHE A 675 15.59 -19.63 14.05
CA PHE A 675 15.30 -21.03 14.38
C PHE A 675 16.14 -22.02 13.55
N SER A 676 16.47 -21.68 12.31
CA SER A 676 17.06 -22.64 11.36
C SER A 676 18.57 -22.80 11.45
N PHE A 677 19.29 -21.84 12.04
CA PHE A 677 20.73 -21.98 12.29
C PHE A 677 21.09 -23.26 13.04
N THR A 678 20.22 -23.73 13.94
CA THR A 678 20.48 -24.94 14.73
C THR A 678 19.86 -26.20 14.14
N GLN A 679 18.96 -26.12 13.16
CA GLN A 679 18.14 -27.27 12.75
C GLN A 679 18.90 -28.35 11.97
N VAL A 680 19.88 -27.99 11.15
CA VAL A 680 20.79 -28.99 10.53
C VAL A 680 21.88 -29.42 11.53
N PRO A 681 22.57 -28.49 12.23
CA PRO A 681 23.60 -28.86 13.19
C PRO A 681 23.10 -29.72 14.37
N ILE A 682 21.87 -29.54 14.84
CA ILE A 682 21.33 -30.33 15.95
C ILE A 682 21.27 -31.82 15.60
N PHE A 683 20.92 -32.19 14.37
CA PHE A 683 20.94 -33.60 13.95
C PHE A 683 22.34 -34.20 14.09
N TYR A 684 23.37 -33.46 13.65
CA TYR A 684 24.76 -33.90 13.78
C TYR A 684 25.26 -33.87 15.23
N ALA A 685 24.81 -32.93 16.06
CA ALA A 685 25.11 -32.93 17.49
C ALA A 685 24.56 -34.20 18.17
N PHE A 686 23.33 -34.61 17.85
CA PHE A 686 22.77 -35.88 18.31
C PHE A 686 23.54 -37.09 17.77
N HIS A 687 23.99 -37.04 16.51
CA HIS A 687 24.81 -38.10 15.93
C HIS A 687 26.14 -38.29 16.67
N LEU A 688 26.85 -37.20 16.98
CA LEU A 688 28.08 -37.23 17.77
C LEU A 688 27.83 -37.70 19.21
N MET A 689 26.76 -37.21 19.85
CA MET A 689 26.41 -37.62 21.21
C MET A 689 26.04 -39.10 21.28
N GLU A 690 25.29 -39.63 20.32
CA GLU A 690 24.96 -41.06 20.23
C GLU A 690 26.18 -41.91 19.90
N CYS A 691 27.09 -41.41 19.05
CA CYS A 691 28.37 -42.04 18.81
C CYS A 691 29.18 -42.16 20.12
N ASP A 692 29.23 -41.11 20.94
CA ASP A 692 29.88 -41.15 22.26
C ASP A 692 29.16 -42.09 23.24
N VAL A 693 27.82 -42.14 23.23
CA VAL A 693 27.05 -43.10 24.05
C VAL A 693 27.34 -44.54 23.62
N PHE A 694 27.38 -44.82 22.31
CA PHE A 694 27.67 -46.14 21.79
C PHE A 694 29.06 -46.63 22.23
N TYR A 695 30.08 -45.80 22.10
CA TYR A 695 31.46 -46.15 22.51
C TYR A 695 31.70 -46.11 24.02
N SER A 696 30.73 -45.67 24.83
CA SER A 696 30.81 -45.83 26.29
C SER A 696 30.61 -47.27 26.75
N THR A 697 30.00 -48.12 25.92
CA THR A 697 29.69 -49.54 26.22
C THR A 697 30.23 -50.52 25.18
N ASN A 698 30.80 -50.04 24.07
CA ASN A 698 31.37 -50.85 22.99
C ASN A 698 32.88 -50.57 22.84
N PRO A 699 33.67 -51.52 22.31
CA PRO A 699 35.11 -51.32 22.10
C PRO A 699 35.41 -50.14 21.15
N PRO A 700 36.53 -49.43 21.34
CA PRO A 700 36.92 -48.29 20.51
C PRO A 700 37.12 -48.69 19.04
N TYR A 701 36.87 -47.75 18.12
CA TYR A 701 36.96 -47.97 16.69
C TYR A 701 38.42 -48.02 16.20
N GLU A 702 38.81 -49.11 15.53
CA GLU A 702 40.17 -49.32 14.98
C GLU A 702 40.18 -49.44 13.43
N GLY A 703 39.06 -49.17 12.75
CA GLY A 703 38.93 -49.30 11.30
C GLY A 703 39.31 -48.04 10.51
N PRO A 704 39.44 -48.13 9.17
CA PRO A 704 39.55 -46.96 8.29
C PRO A 704 38.15 -46.35 8.03
N GLY A 705 37.99 -45.05 8.27
CA GLY A 705 36.73 -44.34 8.03
C GLY A 705 36.28 -43.50 9.23
N ASP A 706 35.08 -42.93 9.16
CA ASP A 706 34.47 -42.22 10.29
C ASP A 706 33.92 -43.23 11.32
N ARG A 707 34.37 -43.12 12.58
CA ARG A 707 33.93 -43.98 13.68
C ARG A 707 32.41 -43.94 13.90
N CYS A 708 31.74 -42.87 13.49
CA CYS A 708 30.30 -42.69 13.68
C CYS A 708 29.45 -43.20 12.51
N SER A 709 30.06 -43.62 11.38
CA SER A 709 29.36 -44.17 10.20
C SER A 709 28.93 -45.63 10.41
N ARG A 710 27.85 -45.82 11.19
CA ARG A 710 27.27 -47.13 11.53
C ARG A 710 25.75 -47.11 11.53
N ASN A 711 25.12 -48.21 11.12
CA ASN A 711 23.64 -48.33 11.09
C ASN A 711 23.02 -48.20 12.48
N GLU A 712 23.67 -48.72 13.53
CA GLU A 712 23.19 -48.65 14.92
C GLU A 712 23.22 -47.21 15.45
N ILE A 713 24.28 -46.48 15.12
CA ILE A 713 24.42 -45.06 15.49
C ILE A 713 23.42 -44.22 14.69
N ALA A 714 23.22 -44.50 13.39
CA ALA A 714 22.23 -43.83 12.55
C ALA A 714 20.79 -44.09 13.06
N ALA A 715 20.45 -45.31 13.46
CA ALA A 715 19.17 -45.67 14.06
C ALA A 715 18.98 -45.03 15.45
N GLY A 716 20.02 -45.00 16.28
CA GLY A 716 20.01 -44.30 17.58
C GLY A 716 19.82 -42.79 17.42
N THR A 717 20.55 -42.18 16.49
CA THR A 717 20.42 -40.77 16.12
C THR A 717 19.00 -40.46 15.66
N ALA A 718 18.46 -41.28 14.74
CA ALA A 718 17.09 -41.18 14.24
C ALA A 718 16.07 -41.25 15.39
N THR A 719 16.27 -42.16 16.33
CA THR A 719 15.40 -42.35 17.49
C THR A 719 15.40 -41.12 18.39
N GLN A 720 16.58 -40.63 18.81
CA GLN A 720 16.65 -39.47 19.69
C GLN A 720 16.13 -38.20 19.01
N PHE A 721 16.42 -38.04 17.72
CA PHE A 721 15.94 -36.90 16.94
C PHE A 721 14.42 -36.96 16.75
N SER A 722 13.84 -38.16 16.61
CA SER A 722 12.38 -38.36 16.56
C SER A 722 11.73 -38.04 17.91
N ILE A 723 12.34 -38.44 19.04
CA ILE A 723 11.89 -38.08 20.39
C ILE A 723 11.95 -36.57 20.59
N LEU A 724 13.03 -35.92 20.14
CA LEU A 724 13.15 -34.47 20.15
C LEU A 724 12.05 -33.83 19.30
N GLY A 725 11.81 -34.32 18.08
CA GLY A 725 10.76 -33.83 17.19
C GLY A 725 9.37 -33.94 17.83
N MET A 726 9.02 -35.11 18.34
CA MET A 726 7.75 -35.35 19.04
C MET A 726 7.57 -34.45 20.25
N SER A 727 8.58 -34.36 21.13
CA SER A 727 8.51 -33.48 22.31
C SER A 727 8.42 -32.00 21.92
N THR A 728 9.11 -31.58 20.86
CA THR A 728 9.02 -30.23 20.30
C THR A 728 7.62 -29.95 19.76
N THR A 729 7.03 -30.88 19.01
CA THR A 729 5.70 -30.70 18.42
C THR A 729 4.60 -30.77 19.48
N PHE A 730 4.74 -31.62 20.49
CA PHE A 730 3.82 -31.67 21.63
C PHE A 730 3.85 -30.35 22.42
N CYS A 731 5.04 -29.89 22.81
CA CYS A 731 5.20 -28.60 23.52
C CYS A 731 4.76 -27.42 22.63
N GLY A 732 5.04 -27.49 21.33
CA GLY A 732 4.59 -26.53 20.32
C GLY A 732 3.06 -26.50 20.16
N THR A 733 2.40 -27.63 20.31
CA THR A 733 0.93 -27.72 20.29
C THR A 733 0.35 -27.02 21.52
N ILE A 734 0.93 -27.23 22.72
CA ILE A 734 0.55 -26.48 23.92
C ILE A 734 0.83 -24.98 23.73
N ASN A 735 1.97 -24.65 23.11
CA ASN A 735 2.38 -23.30 22.80
C ASN A 735 1.40 -22.56 21.88
N LEU A 736 0.73 -23.23 20.93
CA LEU A 736 -0.34 -22.59 20.15
C LEU A 736 -1.42 -21.99 21.06
N PHE A 737 -1.87 -22.76 22.05
CA PHE A 737 -2.92 -22.32 22.96
C PHE A 737 -2.43 -21.20 23.88
N VAL A 738 -1.22 -21.34 24.42
CA VAL A 738 -0.58 -20.31 25.26
C VAL A 738 -0.41 -19.01 24.46
N ALA A 739 0.06 -19.09 23.21
CA ALA A 739 0.27 -17.94 22.34
C ALA A 739 -1.06 -17.29 21.91
N GLY A 740 -2.09 -18.08 21.60
CA GLY A 740 -3.43 -17.58 21.28
C GLY A 740 -4.07 -16.88 22.49
N TRP A 741 -3.94 -17.46 23.69
CA TRP A 741 -4.37 -16.83 24.94
C TRP A 741 -3.60 -15.53 25.20
N MET A 742 -2.28 -15.53 25.05
CA MET A 742 -1.44 -14.33 25.19
C MET A 742 -1.84 -13.24 24.18
N ALA A 743 -2.16 -13.60 22.93
CA ALA A 743 -2.59 -12.65 21.92
C ALA A 743 -3.94 -12.00 22.28
N LYS A 744 -4.89 -12.79 22.80
CA LYS A 744 -6.19 -12.28 23.29
C LYS A 744 -6.07 -11.48 24.59
N ARG A 745 -5.13 -11.81 25.48
CA ARG A 745 -5.01 -11.18 26.81
C ARG A 745 -4.10 -9.96 26.82
N PHE A 746 -2.99 -9.99 26.10
CA PHE A 746 -1.94 -8.97 26.12
C PHE A 746 -1.74 -8.27 24.76
N GLY A 747 -2.47 -8.71 23.73
CA GLY A 747 -2.35 -8.23 22.37
C GLY A 747 -1.33 -9.03 21.52
N PRO A 748 -1.51 -9.09 20.18
CA PRO A 748 -0.67 -9.91 19.29
C PRO A 748 0.82 -9.54 19.31
N ARG A 749 1.15 -8.25 19.42
CA ARG A 749 2.55 -7.79 19.45
C ARG A 749 3.29 -8.28 20.69
N ALA A 750 2.66 -8.22 21.85
CA ALA A 750 3.25 -8.69 23.11
C ALA A 750 3.41 -10.21 23.10
N ALA A 751 2.41 -10.93 22.59
CA ALA A 751 2.51 -12.37 22.36
C ALA A 751 3.70 -12.70 21.46
N LEU A 752 3.87 -12.01 20.32
CA LEU A 752 4.96 -12.24 19.37
C LEU A 752 6.36 -11.97 19.97
N LEU A 753 6.48 -11.00 20.89
CA LEU A 753 7.73 -10.76 21.64
C LEU A 753 8.11 -11.95 22.52
N ILE A 754 7.15 -12.53 23.22
CA ILE A 754 7.39 -13.73 24.06
C ILE A 754 7.73 -14.93 23.17
N GLN A 755 7.03 -15.09 22.04
CA GLN A 755 7.27 -16.17 21.08
C GLN A 755 8.65 -16.09 20.41
N THR A 756 9.35 -14.97 20.50
CA THR A 756 10.71 -14.79 19.94
C THR A 756 11.80 -14.76 20.99
N PHE A 757 11.56 -14.18 22.16
CA PHE A 757 12.56 -14.06 23.23
C PHE A 757 12.84 -15.40 23.95
N VAL A 758 11.79 -16.15 24.29
CA VAL A 758 11.91 -17.42 25.03
C VAL A 758 12.75 -18.47 24.28
N PRO A 759 12.65 -18.60 22.94
CA PRO A 759 13.57 -19.42 22.15
C PRO A 759 15.06 -19.08 22.34
N ALA A 760 15.44 -17.84 22.65
CA ALA A 760 16.83 -17.49 22.96
C ALA A 760 17.32 -18.21 24.24
N ILE A 761 16.47 -18.27 25.28
CA ILE A 761 16.76 -19.00 26.53
C ILE A 761 16.92 -20.50 26.26
N ARG A 762 16.04 -21.05 25.41
CA ARG A 762 16.13 -22.44 24.96
C ARG A 762 17.49 -22.72 24.32
N VAL A 763 17.89 -21.90 23.35
CA VAL A 763 19.16 -22.08 22.63
C VAL A 763 20.37 -21.88 23.54
N ALA A 764 20.33 -20.92 24.47
CA ALA A 764 21.39 -20.72 25.46
C ALA A 764 21.60 -21.98 26.32
N THR A 765 20.51 -22.67 26.69
CA THR A 765 20.58 -23.93 27.42
C THR A 765 21.07 -25.08 26.54
N GLN A 766 20.71 -25.09 25.25
CA GLN A 766 21.22 -26.06 24.28
C GLN A 766 22.73 -25.93 24.03
N ILE A 767 23.31 -24.72 24.10
CA ILE A 767 24.77 -24.53 24.07
C ILE A 767 25.45 -25.32 25.20
N LEU A 768 24.87 -25.31 26.40
CA LEU A 768 25.37 -26.12 27.52
C LEU A 768 25.22 -27.63 27.25
N GLY A 769 24.15 -28.03 26.54
CA GLY A 769 23.97 -29.41 26.10
C GLY A 769 25.04 -29.88 25.11
N VAL A 770 25.41 -29.03 24.14
CA VAL A 770 26.51 -29.31 23.20
C VAL A 770 27.83 -29.46 23.94
N LEU A 771 28.10 -28.61 24.92
CA LEU A 771 29.30 -28.67 25.75
C LEU A 771 29.35 -29.90 26.66
N ALA A 772 28.20 -30.35 27.16
CA ALA A 772 28.12 -31.54 28.01
C ALA A 772 28.37 -32.83 27.22
N GLY A 773 27.86 -32.93 25.99
CA GLY A 773 28.03 -34.13 25.14
C GLY A 773 27.35 -35.39 25.69
N GLY A 774 27.45 -36.49 24.93
CA GLY A 774 26.89 -37.80 25.28
C GLY A 774 25.44 -37.78 25.76
N ARG A 775 25.11 -38.68 26.72
CA ARG A 775 23.75 -38.83 27.25
C ARG A 775 23.24 -37.59 27.98
N THR A 776 24.13 -36.87 28.67
CA THR A 776 23.78 -35.64 29.40
C THR A 776 23.36 -34.54 28.41
N GLY A 777 24.09 -34.37 27.31
CA GLY A 777 23.74 -33.45 26.24
C GLY A 777 22.37 -33.76 25.63
N ILE A 778 22.13 -35.03 25.28
CA ILE A 778 20.83 -35.51 24.73
C ILE A 778 19.66 -35.12 25.64
N ILE A 779 19.78 -35.40 26.95
CA ILE A 779 18.73 -35.08 27.93
C ILE A 779 18.51 -33.57 28.03
N ILE A 780 19.58 -32.77 28.06
CA ILE A 780 19.45 -31.29 28.09
C ILE A 780 18.66 -30.82 26.87
N PHE A 781 19.00 -31.29 25.66
CA PHE A 781 18.29 -30.93 24.44
C PHE A 781 16.80 -31.31 24.47
N GLN A 782 16.47 -32.50 24.98
CA GLN A 782 15.07 -32.94 25.10
C GLN A 782 14.30 -32.14 26.16
N CYS A 783 14.87 -31.90 27.33
CA CYS A 783 14.23 -31.12 28.40
C CYS A 783 14.01 -29.65 28.00
N THR A 784 14.88 -29.07 27.17
CA THR A 784 14.69 -27.70 26.67
C THR A 784 13.42 -27.52 25.83
N GLN A 785 12.79 -28.61 25.36
CA GLN A 785 11.51 -28.49 24.67
C GLN A 785 10.39 -27.97 25.58
N LEU A 786 10.46 -28.17 26.90
CA LEU A 786 9.48 -27.58 27.83
C LEU A 786 9.47 -26.05 27.79
N ILE A 787 10.62 -25.43 27.50
CA ILE A 787 10.74 -23.98 27.34
C ILE A 787 9.88 -23.50 26.15
N THR A 788 9.71 -24.35 25.11
CA THR A 788 8.94 -24.01 23.92
C THR A 788 7.44 -23.86 24.16
N VAL A 789 6.92 -24.35 25.30
CA VAL A 789 5.51 -24.16 25.69
C VAL A 789 5.17 -22.67 25.80
N ILE A 790 6.09 -21.87 26.34
CA ILE A 790 5.87 -20.43 26.55
C ILE A 790 6.18 -19.65 25.26
N GLY A 791 7.25 -20.01 24.54
CA GLY A 791 7.59 -19.36 23.28
C GLY A 791 8.27 -20.31 22.29
N GLY A 792 7.71 -20.42 21.09
CA GLY A 792 8.16 -21.41 20.13
C GLY A 792 7.69 -21.18 18.68
N PRO A 793 8.14 -22.06 17.76
CA PRO A 793 7.86 -21.95 16.34
C PRO A 793 6.35 -21.97 16.02
N ALA A 794 5.57 -22.75 16.76
CA ALA A 794 4.12 -22.86 16.54
C ALA A 794 3.39 -21.57 16.93
N GLY A 795 3.72 -20.99 18.08
CA GLY A 795 3.09 -19.78 18.59
C GLY A 795 3.42 -18.53 17.77
N TYR A 796 4.65 -18.36 17.26
CA TYR A 796 4.93 -17.19 16.40
C TYR A 796 4.16 -17.27 15.07
N ILE A 797 4.06 -18.45 14.44
CA ILE A 797 3.33 -18.63 13.17
C ILE A 797 1.85 -18.27 13.39
N LEU A 798 1.28 -18.74 14.50
CA LEU A 798 -0.10 -18.41 14.87
C LEU A 798 -0.28 -16.90 15.02
N VAL A 799 0.53 -16.26 15.88
CA VAL A 799 0.39 -14.83 16.17
C VAL A 799 0.65 -13.97 14.94
N ALA A 800 1.60 -14.36 14.08
CA ALA A 800 1.86 -13.66 12.82
C ALA A 800 0.72 -13.82 11.80
N ASN A 801 0.10 -15.01 11.69
CA ASN A 801 -1.08 -15.23 10.86
C ASN A 801 -2.31 -14.49 11.38
N ILE A 802 -2.48 -14.38 12.71
CA ILE A 802 -3.52 -13.53 13.32
C ILE A 802 -3.29 -12.07 12.90
N ILE A 803 -2.07 -11.55 13.04
CA ILE A 803 -1.74 -10.18 12.62
C ILE A 803 -2.00 -10.01 11.10
N ALA A 804 -1.61 -10.96 10.26
CA ALA A 804 -1.85 -10.90 8.81
C ALA A 804 -3.35 -10.96 8.45
N GLY A 805 -4.14 -11.79 9.12
CA GLY A 805 -5.58 -11.92 8.89
C GLY A 805 -6.36 -10.64 9.21
N GLU A 806 -5.91 -9.90 10.23
CA GLU A 806 -6.53 -8.63 10.66
C GLU A 806 -6.13 -7.43 9.80
N VAL A 807 -4.91 -7.41 9.24
CA VAL A 807 -4.38 -6.25 8.51
C VAL A 807 -4.47 -6.36 6.97
N VAL A 808 -4.84 -7.53 6.43
CA VAL A 808 -4.89 -7.78 4.97
C VAL A 808 -6.33 -7.97 4.48
N ALA A 809 -6.68 -7.33 3.36
CA ALA A 809 -7.99 -7.42 2.72
C ALA A 809 -8.34 -8.84 2.22
N PRO A 810 -9.61 -9.30 2.31
CA PRO A 810 -10.03 -10.69 2.04
C PRO A 810 -9.47 -11.31 0.75
N LEU A 811 -9.62 -10.61 -0.39
CA LEU A 811 -9.18 -11.06 -1.73
C LEU A 811 -7.66 -11.34 -1.82
N ARG A 812 -6.83 -10.69 -0.98
CA ARG A 812 -5.36 -10.89 -0.98
C ARG A 812 -4.88 -11.85 0.11
N ARG A 813 -5.75 -12.37 0.99
CA ARG A 813 -5.33 -13.19 2.14
C ARG A 813 -4.67 -14.50 1.74
N THR A 814 -5.24 -15.26 0.79
CA THR A 814 -4.64 -16.53 0.34
C THR A 814 -3.25 -16.32 -0.26
N ALA A 815 -3.08 -15.26 -1.04
CA ALA A 815 -1.78 -14.88 -1.61
C ALA A 815 -0.79 -14.45 -0.52
N VAL A 816 -1.20 -13.60 0.43
CA VAL A 816 -0.31 -13.13 1.52
C VAL A 816 0.04 -14.25 2.49
N PHE A 817 -0.86 -15.19 2.79
CA PHE A 817 -0.53 -16.40 3.55
C PHE A 817 0.50 -17.26 2.82
N GLY A 818 0.38 -17.40 1.49
CA GLY A 818 1.38 -18.05 0.63
C GLY A 818 2.73 -17.33 0.67
N MET A 819 2.74 -16.01 0.49
CA MET A 819 3.96 -15.19 0.55
C MET A 819 4.62 -15.19 1.93
N PHE A 820 3.84 -15.18 3.01
CA PHE A 820 4.32 -15.30 4.38
C PHE A 820 4.99 -16.65 4.60
N GLN A 821 4.33 -17.73 4.20
CA GLN A 821 4.93 -19.05 4.24
C GLN A 821 6.21 -19.09 3.41
N GLY A 822 6.22 -18.57 2.18
CA GLY A 822 7.42 -18.49 1.36
C GLY A 822 8.56 -17.68 2.00
N SER A 823 8.24 -16.57 2.67
CA SER A 823 9.23 -15.73 3.38
C SER A 823 9.84 -16.47 4.59
N THR A 824 9.03 -17.22 5.33
CA THR A 824 9.54 -18.09 6.41
C THR A 824 10.45 -19.19 5.85
N MET A 825 10.08 -19.82 4.72
CA MET A 825 10.90 -20.83 4.06
C MET A 825 12.23 -20.25 3.56
N LEU A 826 12.24 -19.01 3.04
CA LEU A 826 13.47 -18.33 2.63
C LEU A 826 14.43 -18.13 3.81
N GLY A 827 13.91 -17.69 4.96
CA GLY A 827 14.69 -17.59 6.20
C GLY A 827 15.22 -18.95 6.65
N GLN A 828 14.38 -19.97 6.57
CA GLN A 828 14.74 -21.36 6.84
C GLN A 828 15.91 -21.83 5.97
N GLY A 829 15.84 -21.59 4.66
CA GLY A 829 16.85 -22.02 3.70
C GLY A 829 18.21 -21.37 3.94
N ILE A 830 18.24 -20.06 4.20
CA ILE A 830 19.48 -19.36 4.56
C ILE A 830 20.01 -19.90 5.91
N GLY A 831 19.12 -20.12 6.88
CA GLY A 831 19.51 -20.63 8.19
C GLY A 831 20.08 -22.05 8.14
N TYR A 832 19.49 -22.95 7.33
CA TYR A 832 20.00 -24.30 7.12
C TYR A 832 21.39 -24.30 6.50
N LEU A 833 21.57 -23.54 5.41
CA LEU A 833 22.86 -23.43 4.73
C LEU A 833 23.91 -22.83 5.65
N SER A 834 23.61 -21.67 6.23
CA SER A 834 24.54 -20.95 7.08
C SER A 834 24.87 -21.75 8.33
N GLY A 835 23.87 -22.34 8.98
CA GLY A 835 24.05 -23.19 10.16
C GLY A 835 24.93 -24.41 9.87
N GLY A 836 24.66 -25.12 8.76
CA GLY A 836 25.46 -26.26 8.32
C GLY A 836 26.90 -25.88 8.00
N MET A 837 27.10 -24.80 7.22
CA MET A 837 28.43 -24.29 6.87
C MET A 837 29.21 -23.83 8.10
N ILE A 838 28.58 -23.05 9.01
CA ILE A 838 29.19 -22.60 10.27
C ILE A 838 29.60 -23.80 11.13
N GLY A 839 28.76 -24.84 11.16
CA GLY A 839 29.02 -26.07 11.89
C GLY A 839 30.24 -26.83 11.36
N ASP A 840 30.39 -26.89 10.04
CA ASP A 840 31.52 -27.56 9.40
C ASP A 840 32.82 -26.72 9.47
N THR A 841 32.75 -25.39 9.35
CA THR A 841 33.93 -24.53 9.32
C THR A 841 34.44 -24.16 10.70
N TRP A 842 33.55 -23.92 11.66
CA TRP A 842 33.89 -23.37 12.98
C TRP A 842 33.43 -24.24 14.14
N GLY A 843 32.88 -25.42 13.86
CA GLY A 843 32.52 -26.45 14.83
C GLY A 843 31.07 -26.38 15.32
N ILE A 844 30.60 -27.51 15.83
CA ILE A 844 29.19 -27.79 16.16
C ILE A 844 28.54 -26.82 17.16
N ARG A 845 29.34 -26.11 17.97
CA ARG A 845 28.85 -25.13 18.95
C ARG A 845 28.43 -23.80 18.32
N ARG A 846 29.14 -23.34 17.28
CA ARG A 846 29.00 -21.98 16.73
C ARG A 846 27.62 -21.68 16.13
N PRO A 847 26.94 -22.62 15.45
CA PRO A 847 25.59 -22.36 14.96
C PRO A 847 24.59 -22.02 16.08
N PHE A 848 24.75 -22.60 17.28
CA PHE A 848 23.90 -22.31 18.44
C PHE A 848 24.16 -20.92 19.02
N GLU A 849 25.42 -20.46 19.04
CA GLU A 849 25.75 -19.10 19.46
C GLU A 849 25.19 -18.06 18.50
N VAL A 850 25.32 -18.29 17.19
CA VAL A 850 24.76 -17.41 16.15
C VAL A 850 23.23 -17.36 16.26
N ALA A 851 22.58 -18.51 16.47
CA ALA A 851 21.14 -18.57 16.70
C ALA A 851 20.70 -17.76 17.92
N PHE A 852 21.43 -17.85 19.04
CA PHE A 852 21.14 -17.08 20.26
C PHE A 852 21.13 -15.57 19.98
N TYR A 853 22.17 -15.04 19.34
CA TYR A 853 22.23 -13.61 18.99
C TYR A 853 21.17 -13.23 17.96
N SER A 854 20.89 -14.09 16.98
CA SER A 854 19.86 -13.88 15.97
C SER A 854 18.45 -13.73 16.60
N PHE A 855 18.13 -14.52 17.63
CA PHE A 855 16.86 -14.39 18.36
C PHE A 855 16.73 -13.04 19.09
N LEU A 856 17.81 -12.55 19.70
CA LEU A 856 17.79 -11.23 20.35
C LEU A 856 17.52 -10.11 19.34
N ILE A 857 18.11 -10.21 18.15
CA ILE A 857 17.87 -9.27 17.04
C ILE A 857 16.42 -9.37 16.55
N ALA A 858 15.90 -10.59 16.38
CA ALA A 858 14.50 -10.81 15.98
C ALA A 858 13.51 -10.24 17.00
N THR A 859 13.74 -10.43 18.30
CA THR A 859 12.91 -9.84 19.38
C THR A 859 12.95 -8.31 19.33
N LEU A 860 14.12 -7.71 19.12
CA LEU A 860 14.25 -6.27 18.97
C LEU A 860 13.48 -5.76 17.73
N TYR A 861 13.57 -6.47 16.60
CA TYR A 861 12.80 -6.14 15.40
C TYR A 861 11.29 -6.17 15.66
N VAL A 862 10.78 -7.23 16.30
CA VAL A 862 9.35 -7.32 16.67
C VAL A 862 8.95 -6.14 17.56
N ARG A 863 9.81 -5.72 18.50
CA ARG A 863 9.55 -4.58 19.37
C ARG A 863 9.50 -3.26 18.62
N LEU A 864 10.18 -3.11 17.49
CA LEU A 864 10.31 -1.83 16.77
C LEU A 864 9.38 -1.73 15.55
N ALA A 865 9.15 -2.84 14.84
CA ALA A 865 8.53 -2.85 13.52
C ALA A 865 7.10 -3.41 13.47
N MET A 866 6.70 -4.26 14.43
CA MET A 866 5.37 -4.89 14.42
C MET A 866 4.26 -3.94 14.91
N PRO A 867 3.09 -3.90 14.25
CA PRO A 867 1.98 -3.03 14.62
C PRO A 867 1.41 -3.39 15.99
N TYR A 868 0.89 -2.40 16.71
CA TYR A 868 0.12 -2.63 17.94
C TYR A 868 -1.35 -2.81 17.58
N ILE A 869 -1.93 -3.94 17.99
CA ILE A 869 -3.36 -4.24 17.85
C ILE A 869 -3.91 -4.41 19.28
N PRO A 870 -4.92 -3.63 19.70
CA PRO A 870 -5.49 -3.73 21.05
C PRO A 870 -6.18 -5.09 21.24
N ALA A 871 -6.11 -5.62 22.46
CA ALA A 871 -6.60 -6.97 22.80
C ALA A 871 -8.13 -7.11 22.64
N GLU A 872 -8.84 -6.00 22.83
CA GLU A 872 -10.30 -5.87 22.78
C GLU A 872 -10.86 -6.05 21.36
N ALA A 873 -10.05 -5.79 20.32
CA ALA A 873 -10.43 -6.02 18.93
C ALA A 873 -10.60 -7.52 18.59
N LEU A 874 -10.01 -8.41 19.40
CA LEU A 874 -10.03 -9.87 19.20
C LEU A 874 -11.07 -10.59 20.07
N SER A 875 -11.74 -9.91 21.01
CA SER A 875 -12.62 -10.53 22.01
C SER A 875 -14.11 -10.23 21.84
N GLY A 876 -14.53 -9.46 20.85
CA GLY A 876 -15.94 -9.31 20.47
C GLY A 876 -16.86 -8.87 21.62
N GLY A 877 -16.87 -7.57 21.95
CA GLY A 877 -18.02 -6.85 22.48
C GLY A 877 -18.74 -7.31 23.76
N ASN A 878 -18.33 -8.38 24.46
CA ASN A 878 -19.00 -8.85 25.67
C ASN A 878 -18.06 -8.86 26.88
N SER A 879 -18.04 -7.73 27.59
CA SER A 879 -17.41 -7.61 28.90
C SER A 879 -18.31 -8.21 29.98
N LYS A 880 -18.21 -9.53 30.19
CA LYS A 880 -18.39 -10.26 31.47
C LYS A 880 -18.50 -11.75 31.17
N GLN A 881 -17.36 -12.46 31.14
CA GLN A 881 -17.37 -13.90 31.35
C GLN A 881 -16.31 -14.24 32.39
N GLU A 882 -16.78 -14.37 33.62
CA GLU A 882 -16.06 -15.08 34.68
C GLU A 882 -15.86 -16.55 34.27
N SER A 883 -14.70 -17.06 34.70
CA SER A 883 -14.15 -18.39 34.45
C SER A 883 -15.15 -19.52 34.13
N LYS A 884 -15.11 -20.03 32.89
CA LYS A 884 -15.46 -21.44 32.60
C LYS A 884 -14.28 -22.16 31.96
N GLY A 885 -13.43 -22.71 32.83
CA GLY A 885 -12.27 -23.53 32.45
C GLY A 885 -12.65 -24.74 31.58
N LEU A 886 -11.71 -25.14 30.72
CA LEU A 886 -11.75 -26.28 29.79
C LEU A 886 -12.84 -26.29 28.68
N ALA A 887 -13.94 -25.57 28.81
CA ALA A 887 -14.97 -25.50 27.76
C ALA A 887 -14.66 -24.45 26.67
N GLU A 888 -14.14 -23.28 27.05
CA GLU A 888 -13.52 -22.31 26.12
C GLU A 888 -12.25 -22.87 25.47
N PHE A 889 -11.58 -23.80 26.15
CA PHE A 889 -10.31 -24.43 25.76
C PHE A 889 -10.43 -25.29 24.48
N PHE A 890 -11.59 -25.92 24.24
CA PHE A 890 -11.88 -26.68 23.02
C PHE A 890 -12.88 -25.99 22.08
N ALA A 891 -13.24 -24.72 22.35
CA ALA A 891 -14.17 -23.97 21.50
C ALA A 891 -13.79 -23.95 20.00
N PRO A 892 -12.50 -23.87 19.60
CA PRO A 892 -12.12 -23.95 18.19
C PRO A 892 -12.48 -25.29 17.51
N LEU A 893 -12.48 -26.41 18.23
CA LEU A 893 -12.84 -27.72 17.68
C LEU A 893 -14.35 -27.85 17.39
N ARG A 894 -15.20 -26.95 17.91
CA ARG A 894 -16.63 -26.94 17.57
C ARG A 894 -16.88 -26.70 16.09
N VAL A 895 -15.95 -26.05 15.38
CA VAL A 895 -15.99 -25.85 13.92
C VAL A 895 -15.94 -27.18 13.15
N LEU A 896 -15.46 -28.27 13.77
CA LEU A 896 -15.42 -29.60 13.14
C LEU A 896 -16.75 -30.36 13.24
N ILE A 897 -17.72 -29.85 14.02
CA ILE A 897 -19.06 -30.44 14.10
C ILE A 897 -19.80 -30.13 12.79
N PRO A 898 -20.54 -31.08 12.19
CA PRO A 898 -21.29 -30.84 10.96
C PRO A 898 -22.20 -29.61 11.07
N GLN A 899 -22.04 -28.67 10.15
CA GLN A 899 -22.79 -27.40 10.14
C GLN A 899 -24.25 -27.65 9.74
N ARG A 900 -25.21 -26.95 10.37
CA ARG A 900 -26.61 -26.95 9.93
C ARG A 900 -26.82 -25.86 8.88
N LEU A 901 -27.31 -26.25 7.70
CA LEU A 901 -27.66 -25.34 6.61
C LEU A 901 -29.17 -25.32 6.44
N ILE A 902 -29.75 -24.13 6.28
CA ILE A 902 -31.09 -23.96 5.73
C ILE A 902 -30.92 -23.77 4.21
N LEU A 903 -31.47 -24.69 3.42
CA LEU A 903 -31.47 -24.61 1.96
C LEU A 903 -32.43 -23.50 1.47
N ALA A 904 -32.29 -23.07 0.21
CA ALA A 904 -33.22 -22.13 -0.43
C ALA A 904 -34.68 -22.62 -0.39
N SER A 905 -34.91 -23.94 -0.26
CA SER A 905 -36.22 -24.57 -0.08
C SER A 905 -36.77 -24.50 1.36
N GLY A 906 -36.03 -23.93 2.31
CA GLY A 906 -36.38 -23.90 3.74
C GLY A 906 -36.04 -25.15 4.53
N ALA A 907 -35.53 -26.21 3.88
CA ALA A 907 -35.16 -27.47 4.55
C ALA A 907 -33.81 -27.38 5.29
N SER A 908 -33.75 -27.95 6.51
CA SER A 908 -32.53 -28.03 7.32
C SER A 908 -31.73 -29.31 7.00
N VAL A 909 -30.47 -29.17 6.58
CA VAL A 909 -29.56 -30.29 6.27
C VAL A 909 -28.21 -30.16 6.98
N LYS A 910 -27.58 -31.30 7.31
CA LYS A 910 -26.23 -31.33 7.90
C LYS A 910 -25.16 -31.35 6.82
N HIS A 911 -24.20 -30.43 6.91
CA HIS A 911 -23.09 -30.28 5.95
C HIS A 911 -21.76 -30.75 6.55
N TYR A 912 -21.07 -31.63 5.84
CA TYR A 912 -19.84 -32.30 6.31
C TYR A 912 -18.56 -31.79 5.63
N GLY A 913 -18.63 -30.72 4.82
CA GLY A 913 -17.50 -30.24 4.00
C GLY A 913 -16.23 -29.91 4.79
N VAL A 914 -16.37 -29.24 5.93
CA VAL A 914 -15.26 -28.86 6.83
C VAL A 914 -14.62 -30.07 7.50
N LEU A 915 -15.41 -31.08 7.89
CA LEU A 915 -14.90 -32.31 8.51
C LEU A 915 -13.99 -33.10 7.55
N PHE A 916 -14.46 -33.29 6.30
CA PHE A 916 -13.67 -33.97 5.27
C PHE A 916 -12.44 -33.17 4.85
N LEU A 917 -12.53 -31.83 4.81
CA LEU A 917 -11.39 -30.96 4.56
C LEU A 917 -10.30 -31.17 5.63
N CYS A 918 -10.65 -31.08 6.91
CA CYS A 918 -9.72 -31.28 8.02
C CYS A 918 -9.13 -32.69 8.04
N THR A 919 -9.93 -33.73 7.77
CA THR A 919 -9.46 -35.12 7.71
C THR A 919 -8.47 -35.33 6.56
N GLY A 920 -8.77 -34.76 5.39
CA GLY A 920 -7.88 -34.80 4.23
C GLY A 920 -6.57 -34.05 4.46
N VAL A 921 -6.62 -32.86 5.06
CA VAL A 921 -5.42 -32.08 5.43
C VAL A 921 -4.60 -32.83 6.49
N PHE A 922 -5.23 -33.46 7.48
CA PHE A 922 -4.55 -34.29 8.47
C PHE A 922 -3.71 -35.40 7.82
N LEU A 923 -4.34 -36.20 6.95
CA LEU A 923 -3.65 -37.28 6.24
C LEU A 923 -2.58 -36.74 5.29
N GLY A 924 -2.84 -35.60 4.64
CA GLY A 924 -1.88 -34.93 3.77
C GLY A 924 -0.63 -34.49 4.52
N VAL A 925 -0.79 -33.86 5.69
CA VAL A 925 0.34 -33.47 6.55
C VAL A 925 1.02 -34.69 7.19
N LEU A 926 0.26 -35.74 7.49
CA LEU A 926 0.80 -37.01 8.00
C LEU A 926 1.77 -37.64 6.98
N ALA A 927 1.47 -37.56 5.69
CA ALA A 927 2.40 -37.96 4.64
C ALA A 927 3.51 -36.91 4.48
N THR A 928 3.17 -35.74 3.95
CA THR A 928 4.14 -34.74 3.45
C THR A 928 5.00 -34.09 4.55
N GLY A 929 4.54 -34.08 5.80
CA GLY A 929 5.18 -33.37 6.91
C GLY A 929 6.53 -33.94 7.34
N TYR A 930 6.81 -35.21 7.04
CA TYR A 930 8.07 -35.86 7.38
C TYR A 930 9.09 -35.89 6.22
N ALA A 931 8.67 -35.56 4.99
CA ALA A 931 9.50 -35.72 3.79
C ALA A 931 10.86 -34.98 3.85
N PRO A 932 10.97 -33.72 4.31
CA PRO A 932 12.26 -33.03 4.38
C PRO A 932 13.23 -33.70 5.36
N LEU A 933 12.72 -34.13 6.51
CA LEU A 933 13.50 -34.82 7.53
C LEU A 933 13.91 -36.22 7.07
N LEU A 934 13.00 -36.95 6.42
CA LEU A 934 13.27 -38.26 5.83
C LEU A 934 14.41 -38.19 4.82
N ILE A 935 14.40 -37.18 3.95
CA ILE A 935 15.44 -36.98 2.93
C ILE A 935 16.78 -36.64 3.57
N GLN A 936 16.82 -35.76 4.58
CA GLN A 936 18.04 -35.42 5.32
C GLN A 936 18.65 -36.63 6.04
N MET A 937 17.81 -37.43 6.71
CA MET A 937 18.23 -38.62 7.43
C MET A 937 18.70 -39.72 6.49
N TYR A 938 17.99 -39.93 5.38
CA TYR A 938 18.38 -40.87 4.35
C TYR A 938 19.70 -40.45 3.68
N ALA A 939 19.88 -39.16 3.38
CA ALA A 939 21.12 -38.63 2.82
C ALA A 939 22.32 -38.85 3.74
N THR A 940 22.14 -38.63 5.04
CA THR A 940 23.20 -38.83 6.02
C THR A 940 23.51 -40.32 6.22
N ALA A 941 22.47 -41.17 6.31
CA ALA A 941 22.64 -42.60 6.59
C ALA A 941 23.18 -43.40 5.40
N VAL A 942 22.87 -43.00 4.16
CA VAL A 942 23.22 -43.78 2.94
C VAL A 942 24.32 -43.12 2.11
N PHE A 943 24.38 -41.78 2.09
CA PHE A 943 25.32 -41.03 1.25
C PHE A 943 26.36 -40.23 2.07
N GLU A 944 26.40 -40.41 3.40
CA GLU A 944 27.38 -39.80 4.32
C GLU A 944 27.43 -38.25 4.26
N PHE A 945 26.28 -37.60 4.02
CA PHE A 945 26.21 -36.15 3.97
C PHE A 945 26.63 -35.51 5.31
N ARG A 946 27.54 -34.53 5.25
CA ARG A 946 27.99 -33.73 6.41
C ARG A 946 27.00 -32.60 6.70
N GLN A 947 27.31 -31.73 7.67
CA GLN A 947 26.41 -30.63 8.03
C GLN A 947 26.24 -29.64 6.88
N GLY A 948 27.29 -29.35 6.12
CA GLY A 948 27.27 -28.48 4.95
C GLY A 948 26.47 -29.09 3.80
N ASP A 949 26.62 -30.39 3.52
CA ASP A 949 25.86 -31.08 2.47
C ASP A 949 24.36 -31.11 2.80
N ASN A 950 24.00 -31.48 4.03
CA ASN A 950 22.63 -31.39 4.51
C ASN A 950 22.13 -29.95 4.57
N GLY A 951 23.03 -28.99 4.85
CA GLY A 951 22.76 -27.55 4.78
C GLY A 951 22.32 -27.14 3.39
N TRP A 952 23.07 -27.52 2.35
CA TRP A 952 22.72 -27.30 0.94
C TRP A 952 21.42 -28.01 0.55
N LEU A 953 21.24 -29.25 0.99
CA LEU A 953 20.07 -30.07 0.66
C LEU A 953 18.78 -29.44 1.19
N MET A 954 18.77 -29.11 2.49
CA MET A 954 17.62 -28.51 3.16
C MET A 954 17.40 -27.06 2.72
N SER A 955 18.49 -26.34 2.41
CA SER A 955 18.42 -25.00 1.83
C SER A 955 17.80 -24.99 0.45
N GLY A 956 18.23 -25.90 -0.44
CA GLY A 956 17.66 -26.06 -1.78
C GLY A 956 16.16 -26.38 -1.72
N PHE A 957 15.75 -27.31 -0.86
CA PHE A 957 14.34 -27.60 -0.62
C PHE A 957 13.56 -26.34 -0.19
N ALA A 958 14.08 -25.62 0.81
CA ALA A 958 13.42 -24.44 1.36
C ALA A 958 13.38 -23.26 0.37
N PHE A 959 14.43 -23.05 -0.43
CA PHE A 959 14.49 -22.01 -1.45
C PHE A 959 13.54 -22.26 -2.61
N MET A 960 13.49 -23.50 -3.12
CA MET A 960 12.54 -23.84 -4.17
C MET A 960 11.11 -23.71 -3.68
N ARG A 961 10.86 -24.08 -2.42
CA ARG A 961 9.56 -23.88 -1.77
C ARG A 961 9.20 -22.41 -1.62
N ALA A 962 10.15 -21.59 -1.20
CA ALA A 962 9.99 -20.15 -1.07
C ALA A 962 9.70 -19.51 -2.43
N ALA A 963 10.48 -19.83 -3.46
CA ALA A 963 10.32 -19.31 -4.80
C ALA A 963 8.96 -19.70 -5.40
N PHE A 964 8.56 -20.97 -5.23
CA PHE A 964 7.24 -21.43 -5.63
C PHE A 964 6.14 -20.62 -4.93
N LEU A 965 6.18 -20.49 -3.60
CA LEU A 965 5.13 -19.82 -2.83
C LEU A 965 5.09 -18.28 -3.00
N ILE A 966 6.22 -17.64 -3.27
CA ILE A 966 6.32 -16.18 -3.44
C ILE A 966 5.97 -15.76 -4.88
N PHE A 967 6.45 -16.49 -5.89
CA PHE A 967 6.38 -16.04 -7.28
C PHE A 967 5.38 -16.83 -8.14
N LEU A 968 5.32 -18.16 -7.99
CA LEU A 968 4.49 -19.00 -8.87
C LEU A 968 3.09 -19.22 -8.30
N PHE A 969 2.98 -19.52 -7.00
CA PHE A 969 1.72 -19.85 -6.34
C PHE A 969 0.67 -18.73 -6.43
N PRO A 970 0.99 -17.43 -6.20
CA PRO A 970 -0.01 -16.37 -6.34
C PRO A 970 -0.56 -16.25 -7.77
N ARG A 971 0.31 -16.49 -8.78
CA ARG A 971 -0.08 -16.50 -10.20
C ARG A 971 -0.93 -17.72 -10.55
N ILE A 972 -0.55 -18.90 -10.07
CA ILE A 972 -1.32 -20.15 -10.30
C ILE A 972 -2.72 -20.03 -9.70
N ILE A 973 -2.86 -19.46 -8.50
CA ILE A 973 -4.17 -19.26 -7.86
C ILE A 973 -4.99 -18.20 -8.60
N SER A 974 -4.43 -17.03 -8.91
CA SER A 974 -5.16 -15.96 -9.62
C SER A 974 -5.62 -16.39 -11.01
N THR A 975 -4.71 -16.85 -11.87
CA THR A 975 -5.03 -17.34 -13.22
C THR A 975 -5.93 -18.57 -13.18
N GLY A 976 -5.77 -19.43 -12.16
CA GLY A 976 -6.60 -20.62 -12.00
C GLY A 976 -8.05 -20.31 -11.63
N ARG A 977 -8.28 -19.32 -10.75
CA ARG A 977 -9.62 -18.83 -10.41
C ARG A 977 -10.32 -18.23 -11.62
N GLU A 978 -9.62 -17.40 -12.39
CA GLU A 978 -10.12 -16.83 -13.66
C GLU A 978 -10.50 -17.93 -14.67
N TRP A 979 -9.63 -18.92 -14.86
CA TRP A 979 -9.88 -20.06 -15.76
C TRP A 979 -11.08 -20.91 -15.31
N TYR A 980 -11.21 -21.17 -14.01
CA TYR A 980 -12.28 -22.00 -13.46
C TYR A 980 -13.64 -21.31 -13.59
N LEU A 981 -13.71 -20.01 -13.32
CA LEU A 981 -14.92 -19.18 -13.49
C LEU A 981 -15.35 -19.11 -14.97
N ALA A 982 -14.40 -18.89 -15.90
CA ALA A 982 -14.69 -18.88 -17.33
C ALA A 982 -15.21 -20.23 -17.83
N ARG A 983 -14.76 -21.34 -17.24
CA ARG A 983 -15.21 -22.69 -17.59
C ARG A 983 -16.60 -23.02 -17.05
N GLU A 984 -16.95 -22.58 -15.84
CA GLU A 984 -18.30 -22.73 -15.30
C GLU A 984 -19.32 -21.96 -16.16
N GLN A 985 -19.01 -20.71 -16.53
CA GLN A 985 -19.83 -19.90 -17.44
C GLN A 985 -19.96 -20.52 -18.84
N ALA A 986 -18.89 -21.10 -19.39
CA ALA A 986 -18.93 -21.78 -20.68
C ALA A 986 -19.66 -23.13 -20.68
N SER A 987 -19.83 -23.76 -19.51
CA SER A 987 -20.42 -25.10 -19.39
C SER A 987 -21.96 -25.13 -19.38
N GLY A 988 -22.64 -23.98 -19.45
CA GLY A 988 -24.08 -23.90 -19.69
C GLY A 988 -24.95 -24.59 -18.62
N LEU A 989 -24.46 -24.67 -17.38
CA LEU A 989 -25.16 -25.28 -16.24
C LEU A 989 -25.87 -24.23 -15.36
N GLU A 990 -26.47 -23.22 -15.99
CA GLU A 990 -27.61 -22.52 -15.39
C GLU A 990 -28.85 -22.85 -16.22
N SER A 991 -29.55 -23.89 -15.78
CA SER A 991 -30.90 -24.18 -16.22
C SER A 991 -31.81 -23.02 -15.83
N ARG A 992 -32.26 -22.28 -16.85
CA ARG A 992 -33.62 -21.73 -17.00
C ARG A 992 -34.55 -22.00 -15.81
N GLU A 993 -34.99 -20.95 -15.14
CA GLU A 993 -36.43 -20.72 -14.97
C GLU A 993 -36.74 -19.23 -14.71
N SER A 994 -37.83 -18.83 -15.34
CA SER A 994 -38.26 -17.48 -15.64
C SER A 994 -39.09 -16.83 -14.53
N VAL A 995 -39.13 -15.50 -14.58
CA VAL A 995 -40.09 -14.59 -13.95
C VAL A 995 -41.52 -15.14 -13.94
N GLU A 996 -42.20 -15.12 -12.78
CA GLU A 996 -43.65 -14.91 -12.69
C GLU A 996 -44.11 -14.39 -11.30
N THR A 997 -45.03 -13.43 -11.34
CA THR A 997 -45.68 -12.67 -10.26
C THR A 997 -46.82 -13.43 -9.56
N GLU A 998 -46.78 -13.49 -8.20
CA GLU A 998 -47.89 -13.68 -7.20
C GLU A 998 -48.80 -14.94 -7.30
N PRO A 999 -49.52 -15.42 -6.24
CA PRO A 999 -49.81 -14.84 -4.91
C PRO A 999 -49.55 -15.77 -3.69
N ARG A 1000 -49.67 -15.25 -2.45
CA ARG A 1000 -49.63 -16.04 -1.19
C ARG A 1000 -50.59 -17.24 -1.20
N PRO A 1001 -50.16 -18.37 -0.58
CA PRO A 1001 -51.07 -19.10 0.31
C PRO A 1001 -50.43 -19.59 1.64
N GLN A 1002 -51.16 -19.31 2.71
CA GLN A 1002 -51.51 -20.13 3.89
C GLN A 1002 -50.56 -21.22 4.44
N SER A 1003 -50.24 -21.04 5.73
CA SER A 1003 -50.05 -22.03 6.80
C SER A 1003 -50.04 -23.52 6.43
N GLY A 1004 -48.85 -24.13 6.47
CA GLY A 1004 -48.66 -25.57 6.63
C GLY A 1004 -48.19 -25.89 8.05
N LEU A 1005 -48.98 -26.69 8.78
CA LEU A 1005 -48.63 -27.26 10.07
C LEU A 1005 -47.37 -28.13 9.97
N ALA A 1006 -46.46 -28.01 10.94
CA ALA A 1006 -45.33 -28.91 11.13
C ALA A 1006 -45.83 -30.33 11.46
N THR A 1007 -45.28 -31.34 10.78
CA THR A 1007 -45.69 -32.75 10.87
C THR A 1007 -44.69 -33.64 11.62
N ASN A 1008 -43.66 -33.09 12.27
CA ASN A 1008 -42.68 -33.86 13.03
C ASN A 1008 -42.71 -33.54 14.53
N PRO A 1009 -42.79 -34.56 15.43
CA PRO A 1009 -42.85 -34.36 16.89
C PRO A 1009 -41.58 -33.82 17.55
N GLU A 1010 -40.49 -33.57 16.80
CA GLU A 1010 -39.22 -33.06 17.36
C GLU A 1010 -39.13 -31.52 17.42
N ASP A 1011 -40.10 -30.80 16.84
CA ASP A 1011 -40.13 -29.32 16.80
C ASP A 1011 -40.83 -28.66 18.01
N LEU A 1012 -41.16 -29.44 19.05
CA LEU A 1012 -41.86 -28.97 20.26
C LEU A 1012 -41.10 -29.36 21.53
N GLU A 1013 -39.95 -28.75 21.79
CA GLU A 1013 -39.40 -28.70 23.15
C GLU A 1013 -38.43 -27.52 23.31
N ALA A 1014 -38.89 -26.48 24.02
CA ALA A 1014 -38.05 -25.40 24.51
C ALA A 1014 -37.71 -25.64 26.00
N PRO A 1015 -36.44 -25.48 26.41
CA PRO A 1015 -36.12 -25.17 27.79
C PRO A 1015 -35.94 -23.65 27.94
N ILE A 1016 -36.75 -23.10 28.84
CA ILE A 1016 -36.80 -21.71 29.28
C ILE A 1016 -35.46 -21.30 29.94
N GLY A 1017 -34.88 -20.19 29.49
CA GLY A 1017 -33.87 -19.45 30.28
C GLY A 1017 -32.72 -18.81 29.51
N SER A 1018 -32.98 -17.81 28.66
CA SER A 1018 -32.19 -16.56 28.54
C SER A 1018 -32.75 -15.73 27.38
N LEU A 1019 -33.27 -14.55 27.69
CA LEU A 1019 -33.58 -13.52 26.71
C LEU A 1019 -32.24 -12.99 26.18
N ALA A 1020 -31.78 -13.52 25.06
CA ALA A 1020 -30.85 -12.82 24.18
C ALA A 1020 -31.70 -12.02 23.21
N GLU A 1021 -31.56 -10.70 23.22
CA GLU A 1021 -32.20 -9.80 22.27
C GLU A 1021 -31.77 -10.20 20.85
N GLU A 1022 -32.76 -10.54 20.01
CA GLU A 1022 -32.56 -10.70 18.57
C GLU A 1022 -32.20 -9.34 17.96
N GLU A 1023 -30.96 -9.19 17.48
CA GLU A 1023 -30.63 -8.09 16.58
C GLU A 1023 -31.28 -8.31 15.20
N PRO A 1024 -31.84 -7.25 14.58
CA PRO A 1024 -32.47 -7.34 13.27
C PRO A 1024 -31.41 -7.60 12.19
N VAL A 1025 -31.52 -8.76 11.54
CA VAL A 1025 -30.67 -9.19 10.43
C VAL A 1025 -31.03 -8.38 9.18
N SER A 1026 -30.11 -7.52 8.72
CA SER A 1026 -30.16 -6.95 7.37
C SER A 1026 -30.15 -8.07 6.32
N PRO A 1027 -30.86 -7.93 5.18
CA PRO A 1027 -30.89 -8.97 4.16
C PRO A 1027 -29.46 -9.28 3.68
N PRO A 1028 -29.14 -10.55 3.37
CA PRO A 1028 -27.80 -10.92 2.95
C PRO A 1028 -27.49 -10.24 1.62
N GLU A 1029 -26.38 -9.53 1.56
CA GLU A 1029 -25.77 -9.16 0.27
C GLU A 1029 -25.58 -10.43 -0.58
N PRO A 1030 -25.75 -10.36 -1.91
CA PRO A 1030 -25.54 -11.50 -2.78
C PRO A 1030 -24.09 -11.96 -2.61
N LYS A 1031 -23.89 -13.22 -2.21
CA LYS A 1031 -22.58 -13.86 -2.28
C LYS A 1031 -22.26 -14.05 -3.76
N GLU A 1032 -21.44 -13.17 -4.33
CA GLU A 1032 -20.71 -13.48 -5.55
C GLU A 1032 -19.82 -14.69 -5.25
N ASP A 1033 -19.98 -15.77 -6.02
CA ASP A 1033 -19.19 -16.98 -5.90
C ASP A 1033 -17.79 -16.69 -6.51
N GLU A 1034 -16.90 -16.08 -5.73
CA GLU A 1034 -15.58 -15.57 -6.13
C GLU A 1034 -14.53 -16.68 -6.40
N GLY A 1035 -14.84 -17.69 -7.22
CA GLY A 1035 -13.84 -18.57 -7.85
C GLY A 1035 -13.11 -19.58 -6.95
N THR A 1036 -13.57 -19.80 -5.72
CA THR A 1036 -12.81 -20.57 -4.71
C THR A 1036 -13.01 -22.08 -4.75
N ALA A 1037 -13.92 -22.53 -5.62
CA ALA A 1037 -13.94 -23.90 -6.12
C ALA A 1037 -12.59 -24.33 -6.72
N PHE A 1038 -11.85 -23.41 -7.35
CA PHE A 1038 -10.50 -23.68 -7.86
C PHE A 1038 -9.51 -24.04 -6.74
N ASP A 1039 -9.55 -23.34 -5.60
CA ASP A 1039 -8.62 -23.57 -4.49
C ASP A 1039 -8.75 -24.99 -3.91
N LEU A 1040 -9.98 -25.51 -3.82
CA LEU A 1040 -10.26 -26.89 -3.41
C LEU A 1040 -9.84 -27.92 -4.47
N PHE A 1041 -9.96 -27.58 -5.76
CA PHE A 1041 -9.45 -28.41 -6.85
C PHE A 1041 -7.92 -28.50 -6.82
N PHE A 1042 -7.25 -27.36 -6.71
CA PHE A 1042 -5.79 -27.27 -6.60
C PHE A 1042 -5.26 -28.09 -5.41
N LEU A 1043 -5.92 -27.99 -4.25
CA LEU A 1043 -5.59 -28.73 -3.03
C LEU A 1043 -5.49 -30.25 -3.29
N ARG A 1044 -6.42 -30.82 -4.05
CA ARG A 1044 -6.48 -32.25 -4.35
C ARG A 1044 -5.33 -32.70 -5.25
N ILE A 1045 -5.08 -31.95 -6.32
CA ILE A 1045 -4.02 -32.28 -7.30
C ILE A 1045 -2.62 -32.13 -6.69
N SER A 1046 -2.43 -31.12 -5.84
CA SER A 1046 -1.15 -30.88 -5.16
C SER A 1046 -0.70 -32.08 -4.32
N LEU A 1047 -1.62 -32.77 -3.63
CA LEU A 1047 -1.29 -33.95 -2.81
C LEU A 1047 -0.93 -35.19 -3.63
N VAL A 1048 -1.56 -35.38 -4.79
CA VAL A 1048 -1.22 -36.48 -5.69
C VAL A 1048 0.19 -36.27 -6.27
N ALA A 1049 0.50 -35.04 -6.67
CA ALA A 1049 1.82 -34.68 -7.16
C ALA A 1049 2.91 -34.90 -6.10
N ASP A 1050 2.66 -34.52 -4.84
CA ASP A 1050 3.61 -34.71 -3.75
C ASP A 1050 3.88 -36.20 -3.46
N GLY A 1051 2.84 -37.03 -3.44
CA GLY A 1051 2.97 -38.48 -3.25
C GLY A 1051 3.83 -39.14 -4.33
N LEU A 1052 3.64 -38.76 -5.60
CA LEU A 1052 4.44 -39.28 -6.72
C LEU A 1052 5.91 -38.86 -6.64
N LEU A 1053 6.17 -37.60 -6.32
CA LEU A 1053 7.54 -37.08 -6.19
C LEU A 1053 8.26 -37.71 -4.98
N THR A 1054 7.56 -37.91 -3.85
CA THR A 1054 8.12 -38.54 -2.65
C THR A 1054 8.47 -39.99 -2.90
N MET A 1055 7.63 -40.72 -3.63
CA MET A 1055 7.92 -42.08 -4.08
C MET A 1055 9.17 -42.13 -4.98
N GLY A 1056 9.36 -41.14 -5.86
CA GLY A 1056 10.53 -41.04 -6.73
C GLY A 1056 11.86 -40.97 -5.97
N ALA A 1057 11.89 -40.34 -4.80
CA ALA A 1057 13.09 -40.23 -3.96
C ALA A 1057 13.59 -41.59 -3.44
N ALA A 1058 12.71 -42.60 -3.33
CA ALA A 1058 13.05 -43.96 -2.89
C ALA A 1058 14.04 -44.66 -3.84
N PHE A 1059 14.11 -44.23 -5.11
CA PHE A 1059 14.96 -44.80 -6.15
C PHE A 1059 16.32 -44.10 -6.28
N ALA A 1060 16.70 -43.28 -5.29
CA ALA A 1060 17.99 -42.61 -5.28
C ALA A 1060 19.15 -43.61 -5.15
N THR A 1061 20.09 -43.58 -6.09
CA THR A 1061 21.30 -44.41 -6.07
C THR A 1061 22.58 -43.60 -5.91
N LYS A 1062 22.52 -42.28 -6.11
CA LYS A 1062 23.63 -41.33 -5.97
C LYS A 1062 23.17 -40.15 -5.13
N GLY A 1063 24.08 -39.53 -4.38
CA GLY A 1063 23.77 -38.38 -3.52
C GLY A 1063 23.11 -37.21 -4.28
N TRP A 1064 23.45 -36.98 -5.56
CA TRP A 1064 22.80 -35.93 -6.35
C TRP A 1064 21.32 -36.21 -6.68
N HIS A 1065 20.86 -37.47 -6.67
CA HIS A 1065 19.43 -37.79 -6.82
C HIS A 1065 18.62 -37.21 -5.66
N ILE A 1066 19.22 -37.15 -4.47
CA ILE A 1066 18.59 -36.58 -3.28
C ILE A 1066 18.48 -35.06 -3.37
N TYR A 1067 19.50 -34.38 -3.90
CA TYR A 1067 19.40 -32.95 -4.22
C TYR A 1067 18.31 -32.67 -5.27
N LEU A 1068 18.18 -33.52 -6.29
CA LEU A 1068 17.11 -33.38 -7.30
C LEU A 1068 15.72 -33.60 -6.68
N ALA A 1069 15.55 -34.62 -5.84
CA ALA A 1069 14.30 -34.85 -5.13
C ALA A 1069 13.92 -33.66 -4.23
N ALA A 1070 14.89 -33.13 -3.49
CA ALA A 1070 14.72 -31.93 -2.66
C ALA A 1070 14.37 -30.69 -3.49
N PHE A 1071 14.85 -30.57 -4.72
CA PHE A 1071 14.51 -29.49 -5.64
C PHE A 1071 13.09 -29.59 -6.19
N LEU A 1072 12.61 -30.79 -6.52
CA LEU A 1072 11.32 -31.01 -7.18
C LEU A 1072 10.12 -31.05 -6.23
N LEU A 1073 10.27 -31.70 -5.06
CA LEU A 1073 9.19 -31.85 -4.08
C LEU A 1073 8.47 -30.53 -3.71
N PRO A 1074 9.17 -29.39 -3.54
CA PRO A 1074 8.54 -28.12 -3.21
C PRO A 1074 7.47 -27.61 -4.17
N PHE A 1075 7.50 -28.00 -5.45
CA PHE A 1075 6.48 -27.58 -6.42
C PHE A 1075 5.10 -28.20 -6.18
N ALA A 1076 5.01 -29.23 -5.32
CA ALA A 1076 3.77 -29.85 -4.90
C ALA A 1076 3.27 -29.38 -3.52
N SER A 1077 3.90 -28.34 -2.93
CA SER A 1077 3.73 -27.99 -1.51
C SER A 1077 2.71 -26.89 -1.18
N GLY A 1078 1.82 -26.57 -2.13
CA GLY A 1078 0.79 -25.51 -2.04
C GLY A 1078 -0.46 -25.89 -1.24
N THR A 1079 -0.49 -27.10 -0.68
CA THR A 1079 -1.64 -27.69 0.02
C THR A 1079 -2.10 -26.88 1.25
N ALA A 1080 -1.16 -26.44 2.09
CA ALA A 1080 -1.48 -25.72 3.33
C ALA A 1080 -2.09 -24.31 3.11
N PRO A 1081 -1.54 -23.44 2.25
CA PRO A 1081 -2.14 -22.13 2.00
C PRO A 1081 -3.49 -22.24 1.27
N ALA A 1082 -3.65 -23.19 0.34
CA ALA A 1082 -4.93 -23.45 -0.32
C ALA A 1082 -6.00 -23.92 0.69
N ALA A 1083 -5.66 -24.85 1.60
CA ALA A 1083 -6.57 -25.31 2.65
C ALA A 1083 -7.02 -24.19 3.59
N LYS A 1084 -6.13 -23.25 3.92
CA LYS A 1084 -6.47 -22.08 4.75
C LYS A 1084 -7.43 -21.13 4.03
N GLY A 1085 -7.25 -20.90 2.73
CA GLY A 1085 -8.18 -20.13 1.89
C GLY A 1085 -9.58 -20.77 1.87
N VAL A 1086 -9.66 -22.06 1.51
CA VAL A 1086 -10.91 -22.83 1.50
C VAL A 1086 -11.62 -22.80 2.87
N MET A 1087 -10.86 -22.93 3.96
CA MET A 1087 -11.40 -22.89 5.33
C MET A 1087 -12.04 -21.55 5.68
N THR A 1088 -11.44 -20.42 5.27
CA THR A 1088 -11.97 -19.08 5.60
C THR A 1088 -13.29 -18.73 4.92
N GLU A 1089 -13.69 -19.50 3.92
CA GLU A 1089 -14.89 -19.28 3.12
C GLU A 1089 -15.99 -20.30 3.42
N MET A 1090 -15.63 -21.51 3.86
CA MET A 1090 -16.58 -22.47 4.41
C MET A 1090 -17.15 -22.04 5.78
N CYS A 1091 -16.62 -20.96 6.39
CA CYS A 1091 -16.99 -20.47 7.72
C CYS A 1091 -17.49 -19.02 7.70
N SER A 1092 -18.31 -18.66 8.68
CA SER A 1092 -18.80 -17.29 8.90
C SER A 1092 -17.65 -16.34 9.29
N ALA A 1093 -17.82 -15.03 9.08
CA ALA A 1093 -16.79 -14.04 9.39
C ALA A 1093 -16.37 -14.04 10.87
N SER A 1094 -17.30 -14.29 11.80
CA SER A 1094 -17.06 -14.38 13.24
C SER A 1094 -16.29 -15.64 13.65
N ASP A 1095 -16.36 -16.72 12.86
CA ASP A 1095 -15.72 -18.01 13.18
C ASP A 1095 -14.36 -18.21 12.50
N ARG A 1096 -13.95 -17.33 11.58
CA ARG A 1096 -12.71 -17.48 10.78
C ARG A 1096 -11.46 -17.68 11.63
N ALA A 1097 -11.29 -16.88 12.70
CA ALA A 1097 -10.15 -17.02 13.59
C ALA A 1097 -10.15 -18.40 14.29
N ASN A 1098 -11.31 -18.86 14.74
CA ASN A 1098 -11.46 -20.19 15.37
C ASN A 1098 -11.26 -21.33 14.36
N ALA A 1099 -11.70 -21.17 13.12
CA ALA A 1099 -11.51 -22.15 12.04
C ALA A 1099 -10.05 -22.30 11.62
N LEU A 1100 -9.31 -21.18 11.46
CA LEU A 1100 -7.87 -21.20 11.20
C LEU A 1100 -7.07 -21.80 12.37
N ASN A 1101 -7.51 -21.58 13.60
CA ASN A 1101 -6.95 -22.21 14.80
C ASN A 1101 -7.17 -23.72 14.80
N ALA A 1102 -8.39 -24.17 14.46
CA ALA A 1102 -8.74 -25.59 14.37
C ALA A 1102 -7.92 -26.29 13.29
N LEU A 1103 -7.78 -25.69 12.10
CA LEU A 1103 -6.97 -26.24 11.02
C LEU A 1103 -5.49 -26.32 11.41
N SER A 1104 -4.94 -25.28 12.02
CA SER A 1104 -3.54 -25.27 12.50
C SER A 1104 -3.29 -26.33 13.59
N LEU A 1105 -4.29 -26.59 14.45
CA LEU A 1105 -4.23 -27.66 15.44
C LEU A 1105 -4.24 -29.04 14.77
N VAL A 1106 -5.10 -29.26 13.77
CA VAL A 1106 -5.12 -30.50 12.97
C VAL A 1106 -3.77 -30.76 12.31
N GLU A 1107 -3.17 -29.73 11.70
CA GLU A 1107 -1.82 -29.83 11.11
C GLU A 1107 -0.77 -30.20 12.15
N ASN A 1108 -0.82 -29.64 13.37
CA ASN A 1108 0.15 -29.93 14.42
C ASN A 1108 0.00 -31.33 15.01
N ILE A 1109 -1.23 -31.83 15.18
CA ILE A 1109 -1.47 -33.22 15.59
C ILE A 1109 -0.95 -34.17 14.50
N ALA A 1110 -1.17 -33.84 13.22
CA ALA A 1110 -0.62 -34.63 12.10
C ALA A 1110 0.91 -34.62 12.09
N ARG A 1111 1.55 -33.46 12.33
CA ARG A 1111 3.01 -33.34 12.48
C ARG A 1111 3.56 -34.16 13.66
N LEU A 1112 2.83 -34.19 14.78
CA LEU A 1112 3.23 -34.99 15.94
C LEU A 1112 3.18 -36.48 15.61
N ALA A 1113 2.07 -36.91 14.99
CA ALA A 1113 1.87 -38.29 14.57
C ALA A 1113 2.91 -38.74 13.53
N THR A 1114 3.22 -37.89 12.54
CA THR A 1114 4.17 -38.24 11.47
C THR A 1114 5.61 -38.39 11.99
N GLN A 1115 6.06 -37.48 12.86
CA GLN A 1115 7.41 -37.52 13.41
C GLN A 1115 7.64 -38.73 14.31
N GLY A 1116 6.63 -39.14 15.07
CA GLY A 1116 6.69 -40.38 15.83
C GLY A 1116 6.67 -41.60 14.91
N LEU A 1117 5.60 -41.75 14.12
CA LEU A 1117 5.38 -42.92 13.29
C LEU A 1117 6.54 -43.17 12.32
N PHE A 1118 6.85 -42.18 11.46
CA PHE A 1118 7.88 -42.35 10.44
C PHE A 1118 9.30 -42.23 10.98
N GLY A 1119 9.50 -41.55 12.12
CA GLY A 1119 10.77 -41.53 12.83
C GLY A 1119 11.20 -42.91 13.32
N PHE A 1120 10.30 -43.60 14.04
CA PHE A 1120 10.56 -44.97 14.50
C PHE A 1120 10.58 -45.99 13.37
N VAL A 1121 9.71 -45.85 12.36
CA VAL A 1121 9.74 -46.69 11.16
C VAL A 1121 11.07 -46.54 10.43
N PHE A 1122 11.56 -45.31 10.25
CA PHE A 1122 12.88 -45.07 9.67
C PHE A 1122 13.99 -45.69 10.51
N ALA A 1123 13.99 -45.49 11.83
CA ALA A 1123 15.02 -46.04 12.72
C ALA A 1123 15.08 -47.58 12.63
N ALA A 1124 13.93 -48.26 12.70
CA ALA A 1124 13.83 -49.71 12.57
C ALA A 1124 14.28 -50.20 11.19
N LEU A 1125 13.92 -49.50 10.12
CA LEU A 1125 14.33 -49.82 8.76
C LEU A 1125 15.81 -49.51 8.49
N ALA A 1126 16.36 -48.47 9.13
CA ALA A 1126 17.77 -48.10 9.04
C ALA A 1126 18.67 -49.12 9.74
N GLU A 1127 18.24 -49.65 10.88
CA GLU A 1127 18.96 -50.70 11.62
C GLU A 1127 19.16 -51.96 10.75
N ILE A 1128 18.16 -52.34 9.95
CA ILE A 1128 18.24 -53.46 9.00
C ILE A 1128 18.76 -53.07 7.60
N GLY A 1129 19.28 -51.85 7.42
CA GLY A 1129 19.89 -51.37 6.18
C GLY A 1129 18.91 -51.09 5.03
N LYS A 1130 17.61 -50.93 5.29
CA LYS A 1130 16.57 -50.62 4.28
C LYS A 1130 15.79 -49.31 4.55
N PRO A 1131 16.45 -48.18 4.85
CA PRO A 1131 15.76 -46.93 5.20
C PRO A 1131 14.89 -46.33 4.08
N HIS A 1132 15.11 -46.70 2.82
CA HIS A 1132 14.36 -46.20 1.65
C HIS A 1132 12.88 -46.65 1.61
N LEU A 1133 12.51 -47.75 2.28
CA LEU A 1133 11.14 -48.24 2.28
C LEU A 1133 10.15 -47.26 2.94
N THR A 1134 10.66 -46.37 3.78
CA THR A 1134 9.90 -45.29 4.44
C THR A 1134 9.24 -44.34 3.42
N PHE A 1135 9.84 -44.12 2.25
CA PHE A 1135 9.28 -43.25 1.19
C PHE A 1135 8.00 -43.81 0.57
N PHE A 1136 7.91 -45.13 0.36
CA PHE A 1136 6.71 -45.77 -0.19
C PHE A 1136 5.54 -45.72 0.80
N ALA A 1137 5.82 -45.94 2.08
CA ALA A 1137 4.82 -45.82 3.14
C ALA A 1137 4.26 -44.39 3.23
N ASN A 1138 5.11 -43.39 3.01
CA ASN A 1138 4.72 -41.99 2.99
C ASN A 1138 3.78 -41.66 1.80
N ALA A 1139 4.17 -42.08 0.59
CA ALA A 1139 3.39 -41.85 -0.64
C ALA A 1139 1.98 -42.48 -0.60
N ALA A 1140 1.85 -43.67 0.00
CA ALA A 1140 0.55 -44.35 0.14
C ALA A 1140 -0.46 -43.52 0.96
N ILE A 1141 0.00 -42.84 2.01
CA ILE A 1141 -0.85 -41.97 2.85
C ILE A 1141 -1.26 -40.70 2.08
N ALA A 1142 -0.39 -40.15 1.23
CA ALA A 1142 -0.72 -38.98 0.41
C ALA A 1142 -1.86 -39.27 -0.58
N PHE A 1143 -1.86 -40.45 -1.22
CA PHE A 1143 -2.97 -40.85 -2.11
C PHE A 1143 -4.28 -41.07 -1.35
N LEU A 1144 -4.22 -41.63 -0.14
CA LEU A 1144 -5.39 -41.75 0.73
C LEU A 1144 -5.98 -40.37 1.08
N ALA A 1145 -5.12 -39.39 1.39
CA ALA A 1145 -5.52 -38.02 1.70
C ALA A 1145 -6.26 -37.36 0.53
N ALA A 1146 -5.75 -37.50 -0.70
CA ALA A 1146 -6.40 -36.99 -1.90
C ALA A 1146 -7.79 -37.63 -2.11
N GLY A 1147 -7.93 -38.94 -1.85
CA GLY A 1147 -9.20 -39.65 -1.89
C GLY A 1147 -10.24 -39.11 -0.90
N VAL A 1148 -9.83 -38.81 0.34
CA VAL A 1148 -10.73 -38.22 1.35
C VAL A 1148 -11.21 -36.82 0.96
N LEU A 1149 -10.35 -36.00 0.35
CA LEU A 1149 -10.70 -34.64 -0.07
C LEU A 1149 -11.74 -34.59 -1.22
N LEU A 1150 -11.97 -35.69 -1.93
CA LEU A 1150 -13.07 -35.79 -2.91
C LEU A 1150 -14.45 -35.67 -2.25
N LEU A 1151 -14.54 -35.96 -0.93
CA LEU A 1151 -15.77 -35.86 -0.15
C LEU A 1151 -16.03 -34.46 0.41
N SER A 1152 -15.05 -33.55 0.37
CA SER A 1152 -15.23 -32.15 0.81
C SER A 1152 -15.90 -31.33 -0.30
N ARG A 1153 -16.98 -30.61 0.03
CA ARG A 1153 -17.74 -29.75 -0.88
C ARG A 1153 -18.09 -28.43 -0.20
N PHE A 1154 -18.26 -27.36 -0.99
CA PHE A 1154 -18.78 -26.08 -0.50
C PHE A 1154 -20.30 -26.16 -0.23
N PRO A 1155 -20.85 -25.31 0.66
CA PRO A 1155 -22.29 -25.19 0.86
C PRO A 1155 -23.03 -24.86 -0.46
N PRO A 1156 -24.23 -25.40 -0.72
CA PRO A 1156 -25.00 -25.07 -1.92
C PRO A 1156 -25.36 -23.57 -1.99
N GLN A 1157 -25.39 -23.00 -3.20
CA GLN A 1157 -25.79 -21.61 -3.44
C GLN A 1157 -27.20 -21.33 -2.90
N GLY A 1158 -27.38 -20.16 -2.27
CA GLY A 1158 -28.64 -19.76 -1.63
C GLY A 1158 -28.91 -20.37 -0.24
N SER A 1159 -27.97 -21.12 0.33
CA SER A 1159 -28.12 -21.68 1.69
C SER A 1159 -27.62 -20.74 2.80
N ARG A 1160 -28.31 -20.71 3.95
CA ARG A 1160 -27.92 -19.94 5.15
C ARG A 1160 -27.39 -20.86 6.25
N LEU A 1161 -26.20 -20.56 6.75
CA LEU A 1161 -25.62 -21.22 7.93
C LEU A 1161 -26.39 -20.77 9.18
N VAL A 1162 -26.92 -21.73 9.94
CA VAL A 1162 -27.49 -21.47 11.26
C VAL A 1162 -26.38 -21.66 12.27
N GLY A 1163 -26.04 -20.61 13.03
CA GLY A 1163 -25.07 -20.70 14.11
C GLY A 1163 -25.46 -21.82 15.09
N ASN A 1164 -24.48 -22.64 15.47
CA ASN A 1164 -24.68 -23.77 16.39
C ASN A 1164 -24.94 -23.31 17.82
#